data_AF-A0A3M0Z8C3-F1
#
_entry.id   AF-A0A3M0Z8C3-F1
#
_cell.length_a   1.000
_cell.length_b   1.000
_cell.length_c   1.000
_cell.angle_alpha   90.00
_cell.angle_beta   90.00
_cell.angle_gamma   90.00
#
_symmetry.space_group_name_H-M   'P 1'
#
loop_
_entity.id
_entity.type
_entity.pdbx_description
1 polymer ?
#
loop_
_entity_poly.entity_id
_entity_poly.type
_entity_poly.pdbx_seq_one_letter_code
_entity_poly.pdbx_strand_id
1 'polypeptide(L)'
;QYLWPAREAMVTGRTDFMKPFIDQAVTNAFDAWRISCDFHSLEASGYHYCWLGGYFHPIRDFLRMQYPAAIKPLQQEIIRNGAWKTIGEITRRVTWPNGLWPSMNDGGGGGIANSIPRQASYNELLPGLGYGVLGDGEGKDQVQAHLDFTNYGNHAHKDNLTMTFYAFGTPLFTDLATYYGGKFFALSRATAIHNTVVIDEQNQRMRYGDSGGDIEIFKQLPGLAVMRVNSNTQSYKIPDGRYTRTLVLNTIDLQHPYLLDIFEVKGGSTHDYMLHTGYYDGKGANAGNIFSMHATTPISLQRLPGKFPFDPKRQKGYWAFCDVSKGRLPAHHLTYIDFINDNPKLASVRSYIVPPNNTELFLGKHPLLSYLWKYNFNGQAALDALVKQKDPKIPFSAKLMIRRRGTPGSKLSSLFVLVHEPRKSANAPTTIRSVTWKDLNRHLAVIVQTDNRKDTYLMRKDYLQHIRDPRQVDYAGITTDAAFALVSTQGNKADHWMISGTRLDSPHGRLRSPKREIRGRILATFSKRAGDDANAILTSAPLPTGNALRGQWIICEFFHYALYRLWTTAFLVQRVEREGVNRKVYVREDPRLVMLPNGIREWYLPYRSATYADVTYPTAVSSVPRLQILERPIGLDSILDQEAIAFDTTQTVHFLTSHPRAGIAVTTDGSIPTRANLITGNTITLNHTATVRGCIIRPDDGVMRPRPTLPQRFIARFPARQITGLKPGIQCIHHQYNVPSNDRHSLDKPHGKTVRSILPRIQLPPMRRFQACRFDGYIDIPATGIYTFTSMAYPSSILYIDDEPVANGFAPNDGYGQRAWPIRTGRIALEKGFHHIRIDFWTYIFFAGHLKIFWQGPGIPTPQEIPPEKLFHRP
;
A
#
# COMPACT_ATOMS: atom_id res chain seq x y z
N GLN A 1 -11.63 40.85 9.06
CA GLN A 1 -10.62 41.56 9.87
C GLN A 1 -9.20 41.23 9.42
N TYR A 2 -8.76 39.95 9.35
CA TYR A 2 -7.40 39.59 8.90
C TYR A 2 -7.03 39.93 7.43
N LEU A 3 -8.01 40.13 6.54
CA LEU A 3 -7.80 40.42 5.12
C LEU A 3 -7.73 41.92 4.78
N TRP A 4 -8.08 42.79 5.72
CA TRP A 4 -8.18 44.24 5.48
C TRP A 4 -6.81 44.86 5.12
N PRO A 5 -5.72 44.59 5.87
CA PRO A 5 -4.41 45.18 5.55
C PRO A 5 -3.84 44.67 4.22
N ALA A 6 -4.05 43.38 3.91
CA ALA A 6 -3.63 42.81 2.63
C ALA A 6 -4.41 43.43 1.46
N ARG A 7 -5.73 43.62 1.59
CA ARG A 7 -6.54 44.28 0.55
C ARG A 7 -6.15 45.74 0.37
N GLU A 8 -5.95 46.51 1.43
CA GLU A 8 -5.52 47.90 1.31
C GLU A 8 -4.12 48.01 0.71
N ALA A 9 -3.18 47.17 1.12
CA ALA A 9 -1.84 47.17 0.56
C ALA A 9 -1.82 46.72 -0.92
N MET A 10 -2.69 45.77 -1.29
CA MET A 10 -2.94 45.38 -2.68
C MET A 10 -3.56 46.52 -3.50
N VAL A 11 -4.40 47.38 -2.93
CA VAL A 11 -5.01 48.51 -3.65
C VAL A 11 -4.06 49.72 -3.74
N THR A 12 -3.22 49.94 -2.72
CA THR A 12 -2.37 51.14 -2.57
C THR A 12 -0.92 50.95 -3.02
N GLY A 13 -0.48 49.73 -3.30
CA GLY A 13 0.91 49.42 -3.69
C GLY A 13 1.94 49.56 -2.55
N ARG A 14 1.49 49.67 -1.30
CA ARG A 14 2.32 49.88 -0.11
C ARG A 14 2.96 48.56 0.38
N THR A 15 4.22 48.34 0.03
CA THR A 15 4.97 47.11 0.36
C THR A 15 5.25 46.93 1.85
N ASP A 16 5.34 48.03 2.58
CA ASP A 16 5.56 48.12 4.02
C ASP A 16 4.40 47.53 4.84
N PHE A 17 3.17 47.55 4.31
CA PHE A 17 2.02 46.87 4.92
C PHE A 17 1.93 45.38 4.54
N MET A 18 2.41 45.01 3.35
CA MET A 18 2.38 43.62 2.90
C MET A 18 3.41 42.73 3.59
N LYS A 19 4.62 43.25 3.87
CA LYS A 19 5.69 42.44 4.45
C LYS A 19 5.32 41.85 5.82
N PRO A 20 4.78 42.60 6.80
CA PRO A 20 4.35 42.03 8.08
C PRO A 20 3.23 41.01 7.93
N PHE A 21 2.30 41.20 6.99
CA PHE A 21 1.25 40.23 6.71
C PHE A 21 1.82 38.94 6.11
N ILE A 22 2.77 39.03 5.18
CA ILE A 22 3.46 37.87 4.60
C ILE A 22 4.32 37.18 5.65
N ASP A 23 5.10 37.92 6.44
CA ASP A 23 5.89 37.38 7.55
C ASP A 23 4.98 36.67 8.54
N GLN A 24 3.82 37.25 8.89
CA GLN A 24 2.83 36.62 9.76
C GLN A 24 2.14 35.43 9.09
N ALA A 25 1.87 35.46 7.79
CA ALA A 25 1.28 34.35 7.06
C ALA A 25 2.28 33.18 6.92
N VAL A 26 3.56 33.48 6.69
CA VAL A 26 4.67 32.52 6.65
C VAL A 26 4.89 31.97 8.06
N THR A 27 4.95 32.83 9.07
CA THR A 27 5.06 32.41 10.47
C THR A 27 3.85 31.57 10.87
N ASN A 28 2.62 31.98 10.53
CA ASN A 28 1.42 31.22 10.90
C ASN A 28 1.24 29.92 10.09
N ALA A 29 1.67 29.90 8.83
CA ALA A 29 1.56 28.72 7.97
C ALA A 29 2.71 27.72 8.17
N PHE A 30 3.89 28.19 8.56
CA PHE A 30 5.12 27.38 8.60
C PHE A 30 5.74 27.28 9.98
N ASP A 31 5.60 28.28 10.85
CA ASP A 31 6.15 28.27 12.22
C ASP A 31 5.10 28.07 13.31
N ALA A 32 3.83 28.39 13.05
CA ALA A 32 2.80 28.28 14.06
C ALA A 32 2.22 26.86 14.12
N TRP A 33 2.19 26.35 15.35
CA TRP A 33 1.21 25.56 16.11
C TRP A 33 0.04 24.81 15.42
N ARG A 34 -0.13 24.77 14.10
CA ARG A 34 -1.35 24.27 13.44
C ARG A 34 -1.13 23.49 12.15
N ILE A 35 0.07 23.49 11.55
CA ILE A 35 0.36 22.74 10.31
C ILE A 35 1.37 21.60 10.56
N SER A 36 0.99 20.40 10.15
CA SER A 36 1.79 19.16 10.26
C SER A 36 3.01 19.15 9.34
N CYS A 37 3.87 18.11 9.48
CA CYS A 37 4.97 17.87 8.54
C CYS A 37 4.50 17.62 7.09
N ASP A 38 3.24 17.24 6.90
CA ASP A 38 2.60 17.05 5.61
C ASP A 38 2.11 18.34 4.96
N PHE A 39 2.33 19.50 5.59
CA PHE A 39 1.77 20.80 5.17
C PHE A 39 0.23 20.85 5.19
N HIS A 40 -0.40 19.92 5.92
CA HIS A 40 -1.83 19.93 6.19
C HIS A 40 -2.13 20.51 7.57
N SER A 41 -3.27 21.19 7.74
CA SER A 41 -3.70 21.71 9.04
C SER A 41 -4.08 20.55 9.97
N LEU A 42 -3.64 20.60 11.22
CA LEU A 42 -4.02 19.66 12.28
C LEU A 42 -5.44 19.91 12.81
N GLU A 43 -6.11 20.99 12.36
CA GLU A 43 -7.46 21.31 12.82
C GLU A 43 -8.50 20.35 12.25
N ALA A 44 -8.58 20.27 10.93
CA ALA A 44 -9.41 19.34 10.17
C ALA A 44 -9.15 19.57 8.68
N SER A 45 -9.50 18.59 7.85
CA SER A 45 -9.48 18.70 6.39
C SER A 45 -10.38 19.84 5.87
N GLY A 46 -11.58 20.00 6.43
CA GLY A 46 -12.46 21.12 6.08
C GLY A 46 -11.87 22.49 6.44
N TYR A 47 -11.25 22.60 7.62
CA TYR A 47 -10.64 23.85 8.08
C TYR A 47 -9.35 24.19 7.35
N HIS A 48 -8.59 23.21 6.87
CA HIS A 48 -7.41 23.47 6.03
C HIS A 48 -7.75 24.38 4.85
N TYR A 49 -8.93 24.22 4.24
CA TYR A 49 -9.40 25.14 3.22
C TYR A 49 -9.68 26.56 3.73
N CYS A 50 -10.29 26.72 4.91
CA CYS A 50 -10.48 28.05 5.51
C CYS A 50 -9.14 28.76 5.74
N TRP A 51 -8.11 28.02 6.18
CA TRP A 51 -6.74 28.51 6.29
C TRP A 51 -6.15 28.89 4.92
N LEU A 52 -6.40 28.10 3.86
CA LEU A 52 -6.05 28.47 2.49
C LEU A 52 -6.74 29.77 2.05
N GLY A 53 -8.02 29.96 2.39
CA GLY A 53 -8.78 31.17 2.08
C GLY A 53 -8.23 32.42 2.76
N GLY A 54 -7.84 32.29 4.03
CA GLY A 54 -7.34 33.41 4.85
C GLY A 54 -5.92 33.84 4.54
N TYR A 55 -5.02 32.91 4.22
CA TYR A 55 -3.58 33.19 4.07
C TYR A 55 -3.06 32.94 2.65
N PHE A 56 -3.53 31.89 1.97
CA PHE A 56 -2.96 31.47 0.69
C PHE A 56 -3.53 32.22 -0.51
N HIS A 57 -4.83 32.46 -0.59
CA HIS A 57 -5.41 33.23 -1.69
C HIS A 57 -4.81 34.65 -1.82
N PRO A 58 -4.63 35.41 -0.72
CA PRO A 58 -3.94 36.70 -0.78
C PRO A 58 -2.50 36.58 -1.29
N ILE A 59 -1.73 35.57 -0.84
CA ILE A 59 -0.35 35.34 -1.32
C ILE A 59 -0.33 35.01 -2.82
N ARG A 60 -1.21 34.12 -3.28
CA ARG A 60 -1.33 33.76 -4.70
C ARG A 60 -1.68 34.98 -5.55
N ASP A 61 -2.64 35.78 -5.09
CA ASP A 61 -3.09 36.96 -5.83
C ASP A 61 -1.98 38.02 -5.84
N PHE A 62 -1.25 38.21 -4.73
CA PHE A 62 -0.05 39.03 -4.66
C PHE A 62 1.07 38.59 -5.62
N LEU A 63 1.30 37.28 -5.78
CA LEU A 63 2.28 36.74 -6.74
C LEU A 63 1.88 36.95 -8.21
N ARG A 64 0.58 37.18 -8.50
CA ARG A 64 0.06 37.42 -9.85
C ARG A 64 0.00 38.89 -10.23
N MET A 65 0.22 39.79 -9.27
CA MET A 65 0.14 41.22 -9.51
C MET A 65 1.32 41.73 -10.36
N GLN A 66 0.98 42.53 -11.36
CA GLN A 66 1.94 43.26 -12.20
C GLN A 66 2.20 44.65 -11.57
N TYR A 67 3.02 44.70 -10.52
CA TYR A 67 3.38 45.94 -9.79
C TYR A 67 4.85 46.38 -10.04
N PRO A 68 5.26 47.61 -9.63
CA PRO A 68 6.59 48.16 -9.90
C PRO A 68 7.74 47.36 -9.25
N ALA A 69 8.97 47.63 -9.71
CA ALA A 69 10.20 46.91 -9.38
C ALA A 69 10.47 46.68 -7.88
N ALA A 70 9.94 47.54 -7.01
CA ALA A 70 10.09 47.46 -5.54
C ALA A 70 9.47 46.19 -4.91
N ILE A 71 8.49 45.55 -5.56
CA ILE A 71 7.80 44.35 -5.04
C ILE A 71 8.46 43.03 -5.48
N LYS A 72 9.21 43.05 -6.60
CA LYS A 72 9.83 41.84 -7.19
C LYS A 72 10.73 41.07 -6.22
N PRO A 73 11.56 41.69 -5.37
CA PRO A 73 12.40 40.96 -4.41
C PRO A 73 11.57 40.10 -3.43
N LEU A 74 10.47 40.65 -2.92
CA LEU A 74 9.57 39.94 -1.99
C LEU A 74 8.81 38.81 -2.68
N GLN A 75 8.35 39.01 -3.93
CA GLN A 75 7.78 37.92 -4.74
C GLN A 75 8.79 36.80 -4.98
N GLN A 76 10.04 37.12 -5.31
CA GLN A 76 11.11 36.13 -5.49
C GLN A 76 11.45 35.39 -4.20
N GLU A 77 11.40 36.04 -3.04
CA GLU A 77 11.55 35.40 -1.73
C GLU A 77 10.44 34.37 -1.47
N ILE A 78 9.17 34.74 -1.67
CA ILE A 78 8.02 33.83 -1.51
C ILE A 78 8.09 32.66 -2.50
N ILE A 79 8.49 32.91 -3.75
CA ILE A 79 8.68 31.86 -4.77
C ILE A 79 9.79 30.90 -4.35
N ARG A 80 10.92 31.42 -3.85
CA ARG A 80 12.05 30.61 -3.34
C ARG A 80 11.64 29.74 -2.16
N ASN A 81 10.81 30.25 -1.25
CA ASN A 81 10.31 29.50 -0.10
C ASN A 81 9.39 28.33 -0.51
N GLY A 82 8.65 28.43 -1.63
CA GLY A 82 7.95 27.33 -2.32
C GLY A 82 6.82 26.61 -1.58
N ALA A 83 6.72 26.79 -0.26
CA ALA A 83 5.89 25.98 0.61
C ALA A 83 4.39 26.33 0.51
N TRP A 84 4.04 27.53 0.01
CA TRP A 84 2.65 27.88 -0.32
C TRP A 84 2.07 26.92 -1.37
N LYS A 85 2.83 26.59 -2.43
CA LYS A 85 2.39 25.66 -3.48
C LYS A 85 2.03 24.29 -2.90
N THR A 86 2.85 23.77 -1.98
CA THR A 86 2.64 22.50 -1.30
C THR A 86 1.35 22.49 -0.46
N ILE A 87 1.06 23.58 0.26
CA ILE A 87 -0.19 23.73 1.04
C ILE A 87 -1.42 23.73 0.11
N GLY A 88 -1.36 24.36 -1.07
CA GLY A 88 -2.46 24.28 -2.03
C GLY A 88 -2.70 22.86 -2.58
N GLU A 89 -1.62 22.12 -2.83
CA GLU A 89 -1.65 20.79 -3.44
C GLU A 89 -2.08 19.67 -2.46
N ILE A 90 -1.88 19.84 -1.15
CA ILE A 90 -2.20 18.83 -0.13
C ILE A 90 -3.70 18.47 -0.10
N THR A 91 -4.57 19.41 -0.48
CA THR A 91 -6.03 19.20 -0.60
C THR A 91 -6.38 18.02 -1.52
N ARG A 92 -5.59 17.81 -2.58
CA ARG A 92 -5.77 16.72 -3.54
C ARG A 92 -5.29 15.37 -3.01
N ARG A 93 -4.51 15.35 -1.92
CA ARG A 93 -4.04 14.11 -1.29
C ARG A 93 -5.09 13.51 -0.35
N VAL A 94 -6.01 14.34 0.17
CA VAL A 94 -7.01 13.93 1.19
C VAL A 94 -8.45 13.90 0.70
N THR A 95 -8.81 14.68 -0.33
CA THR A 95 -10.16 14.68 -0.92
C THR A 95 -10.54 13.31 -1.50
N TRP A 96 -11.82 13.06 -1.75
CA TRP A 96 -12.29 11.92 -2.53
C TRP A 96 -12.03 12.12 -4.04
N PRO A 97 -12.22 11.09 -4.86
CA PRO A 97 -11.98 11.17 -6.29
C PRO A 97 -12.80 12.23 -7.03
N ASN A 98 -14.06 12.45 -6.62
CA ASN A 98 -14.93 13.51 -7.16
C ASN A 98 -14.52 14.94 -6.73
N GLY A 99 -13.43 15.10 -5.97
CA GLY A 99 -12.93 16.38 -5.51
C GLY A 99 -13.61 16.92 -4.25
N LEU A 100 -14.61 16.22 -3.71
CA LEU A 100 -15.25 16.56 -2.45
C LEU A 100 -14.38 16.14 -1.27
N TRP A 101 -14.54 16.85 -0.16
CA TRP A 101 -13.85 16.51 1.07
C TRP A 101 -14.55 15.36 1.79
N PRO A 102 -13.78 14.40 2.32
CA PRO A 102 -14.33 13.47 3.28
C PRO A 102 -14.80 14.23 4.53
N SER A 103 -15.98 13.89 5.01
CA SER A 103 -16.60 14.47 6.21
C SER A 103 -15.96 13.97 7.51
N MET A 104 -14.63 13.96 7.61
CA MET A 104 -13.88 13.57 8.82
C MET A 104 -13.46 14.80 9.61
N ASN A 105 -13.42 14.68 10.95
CA ASN A 105 -13.29 15.83 11.85
C ASN A 105 -14.34 16.92 11.54
N ASP A 106 -14.08 18.19 11.87
CA ASP A 106 -14.92 19.28 11.38
C ASP A 106 -14.72 19.50 9.85
N GLY A 107 -15.23 18.59 9.04
CA GLY A 107 -15.28 18.64 7.59
C GLY A 107 -16.66 18.20 7.10
N GLY A 108 -17.14 18.72 5.96
CA GLY A 108 -18.33 18.14 5.31
C GLY A 108 -19.66 18.90 5.39
N GLY A 109 -19.70 20.16 5.84
CA GLY A 109 -20.91 20.99 5.77
C GLY A 109 -20.65 22.35 5.14
N GLY A 110 -21.12 22.57 3.91
CA GLY A 110 -21.22 23.93 3.34
C GLY A 110 -20.57 24.20 1.99
N GLY A 111 -20.20 23.19 1.19
CA GLY A 111 -19.83 23.41 -0.22
C GLY A 111 -18.61 24.28 -0.49
N ILE A 112 -17.72 24.48 0.50
CA ILE A 112 -16.72 25.56 0.41
C ILE A 112 -15.47 25.15 -0.39
N ALA A 113 -15.28 23.91 -0.84
CA ALA A 113 -14.11 23.60 -1.68
C ALA A 113 -14.24 22.33 -2.51
N ASN A 114 -14.56 22.49 -3.80
CA ASN A 114 -14.30 21.43 -4.77
C ASN A 114 -12.82 21.49 -5.14
N SER A 115 -12.05 20.48 -4.74
CA SER A 115 -10.77 20.23 -5.42
C SER A 115 -11.08 19.73 -6.83
N ILE A 116 -10.10 19.83 -7.74
CA ILE A 116 -10.27 19.30 -9.10
C ILE A 116 -10.45 17.76 -8.96
N PRO A 117 -11.53 17.17 -9.52
CA PRO A 117 -11.69 15.73 -9.55
C PRO A 117 -10.43 15.06 -10.08
N ARG A 118 -9.96 14.05 -9.38
CA ARG A 118 -8.73 13.36 -9.78
C ARG A 118 -9.05 12.36 -10.89
N GLN A 119 -8.05 12.07 -11.72
CA GLN A 119 -8.19 11.10 -12.81
C GLN A 119 -7.93 9.67 -12.36
N ALA A 120 -7.23 9.48 -11.24
CA ALA A 120 -6.83 8.17 -10.73
C ALA A 120 -6.59 8.20 -9.22
N SER A 121 -6.73 7.05 -8.58
CA SER A 121 -6.55 6.87 -7.15
C SER A 121 -5.19 6.27 -6.84
N TYR A 122 -4.60 6.72 -5.74
CA TYR A 122 -3.27 6.30 -5.31
C TYR A 122 -3.25 6.08 -3.81
N ASN A 123 -2.27 5.30 -3.36
CA ASN A 123 -1.98 5.14 -1.95
C ASN A 123 -1.23 6.37 -1.45
N GLU A 124 -1.68 6.94 -0.36
CA GLU A 124 -1.11 8.15 0.21
C GLU A 124 -1.08 8.04 1.74
N LEU A 125 -0.02 8.56 2.35
CA LEU A 125 0.10 8.64 3.80
C LEU A 125 0.50 10.07 4.15
N LEU A 126 -0.20 10.62 5.13
CA LEU A 126 0.08 11.90 5.75
C LEU A 126 0.33 11.61 7.24
N PRO A 127 1.52 11.12 7.61
CA PRO A 127 1.79 10.63 8.96
C PRO A 127 1.87 11.74 10.00
N GLY A 128 2.18 12.97 9.60
CA GLY A 128 2.11 14.16 10.44
C GLY A 128 0.68 14.65 10.67
N LEU A 129 -0.22 14.47 9.70
CA LEU A 129 -1.65 14.66 9.93
C LEU A 129 -2.20 13.51 10.80
N GLY A 130 -1.78 12.29 10.52
CA GLY A 130 -2.37 11.05 11.02
C GLY A 130 -3.48 10.56 10.10
N TYR A 131 -3.20 10.46 8.81
CA TYR A 131 -4.20 10.12 7.80
C TYR A 131 -3.63 9.26 6.70
N GLY A 132 -4.38 8.25 6.26
CA GLY A 132 -3.96 7.34 5.20
C GLY A 132 -5.06 7.06 4.19
N VAL A 133 -4.64 6.88 2.94
CA VAL A 133 -5.51 6.53 1.81
C VAL A 133 -4.94 5.29 1.15
N LEU A 134 -5.78 4.26 1.02
CA LEU A 134 -5.56 3.14 0.12
C LEU A 134 -6.36 3.42 -1.15
N GLY A 135 -5.74 3.32 -2.33
CA GLY A 135 -6.44 3.69 -3.56
C GLY A 135 -5.90 3.01 -4.82
N ASP A 136 -6.81 2.74 -5.75
CA ASP A 136 -6.52 2.20 -7.07
C ASP A 136 -7.62 2.57 -8.08
N GLY A 137 -7.33 2.35 -9.37
CA GLY A 137 -8.22 2.60 -10.49
C GLY A 137 -8.23 4.03 -11.01
N GLU A 138 -8.92 4.21 -12.13
CA GLU A 138 -8.96 5.45 -12.91
C GLU A 138 -10.39 5.81 -13.32
N GLY A 139 -10.63 7.11 -13.54
CA GLY A 139 -11.92 7.67 -13.94
C GLY A 139 -13.07 7.19 -13.05
N LYS A 140 -14.07 6.54 -13.67
CA LYS A 140 -15.25 6.04 -12.94
C LYS A 140 -14.99 4.76 -12.17
N ASP A 141 -13.89 4.04 -12.41
CA ASP A 141 -13.58 2.77 -11.73
C ASP A 141 -12.67 2.95 -10.51
N GLN A 142 -12.47 4.20 -10.09
CA GLN A 142 -11.71 4.54 -8.90
C GLN A 142 -12.33 3.98 -7.61
N VAL A 143 -11.47 3.44 -6.75
CA VAL A 143 -11.78 3.01 -5.39
C VAL A 143 -10.78 3.59 -4.41
N GLN A 144 -11.26 4.05 -3.25
CA GLN A 144 -10.43 4.53 -2.15
C GLN A 144 -11.00 4.14 -0.78
N ALA A 145 -10.14 3.68 0.12
CA ALA A 145 -10.43 3.53 1.54
C ALA A 145 -9.54 4.47 2.33
N HIS A 146 -10.14 5.36 3.12
CA HIS A 146 -9.42 6.34 3.92
C HIS A 146 -9.50 5.92 5.39
N LEU A 147 -8.42 6.13 6.14
CA LEU A 147 -8.36 5.90 7.58
C LEU A 147 -7.84 7.18 8.25
N ASP A 148 -8.62 7.68 9.19
CA ASP A 148 -8.21 8.78 10.05
C ASP A 148 -7.65 8.23 11.36
N PHE A 149 -6.51 8.77 11.75
CA PHE A 149 -5.84 8.54 13.02
C PHE A 149 -5.17 9.85 13.44
N THR A 150 -5.90 10.95 13.25
CA THR A 150 -5.35 12.31 13.21
C THR A 150 -4.80 12.76 14.56
N ASN A 151 -3.72 13.54 14.54
CA ASN A 151 -3.23 14.26 15.72
C ASN A 151 -4.28 15.28 16.18
N TYR A 152 -4.66 15.27 17.45
CA TYR A 152 -5.82 16.02 17.92
C TYR A 152 -5.59 17.55 17.96
N GLY A 153 -6.19 18.27 17.00
CA GLY A 153 -6.32 19.74 16.96
C GLY A 153 -7.66 20.27 17.50
N ASN A 154 -7.90 21.59 17.40
CA ASN A 154 -9.10 22.24 17.97
C ASN A 154 -10.43 21.74 17.35
N HIS A 155 -10.37 21.42 16.06
CA HIS A 155 -11.50 21.01 15.22
C HIS A 155 -11.51 19.49 14.94
N ALA A 156 -10.67 18.75 15.67
CA ALA A 156 -10.64 17.30 15.59
C ALA A 156 -11.73 16.64 16.45
N HIS A 157 -12.16 15.46 16.03
CA HIS A 157 -13.26 14.71 16.64
C HIS A 157 -12.71 13.55 17.47
N LYS A 158 -13.59 12.73 18.03
CA LYS A 158 -13.21 11.56 18.85
C LYS A 158 -13.38 10.30 18.01
N ASP A 159 -12.73 10.32 16.87
CA ASP A 159 -12.96 9.50 15.70
C ASP A 159 -11.70 8.76 15.25
N ASN A 160 -10.70 8.61 16.13
CA ASN A 160 -9.51 7.84 15.81
C ASN A 160 -9.89 6.44 15.29
N LEU A 161 -9.25 6.06 14.20
CA LEU A 161 -9.52 4.86 13.41
C LEU A 161 -10.89 4.85 12.72
N THR A 162 -11.56 5.99 12.51
CA THR A 162 -12.72 6.10 11.60
C THR A 162 -12.28 5.89 10.16
N MET A 163 -13.19 5.36 9.34
CA MET A 163 -12.93 5.15 7.92
C MET A 163 -13.98 5.81 7.03
N THR A 164 -13.56 6.17 5.82
CA THR A 164 -14.48 6.41 4.70
C THR A 164 -14.13 5.48 3.54
N PHE A 165 -15.12 5.11 2.75
CA PHE A 165 -14.96 4.23 1.60
C PHE A 165 -15.67 4.83 0.40
N TYR A 166 -14.93 5.02 -0.69
CA TYR A 166 -15.40 5.56 -1.94
C TYR A 166 -15.16 4.54 -3.04
N ALA A 167 -16.16 4.30 -3.88
CA ALA A 167 -15.98 3.52 -5.08
C ALA A 167 -16.94 3.97 -6.17
N PHE A 168 -16.53 3.79 -7.43
CA PHE A 168 -17.40 3.96 -8.58
C PHE A 168 -18.12 5.32 -8.63
N GLY A 169 -17.38 6.40 -8.40
CA GLY A 169 -17.94 7.76 -8.40
C GLY A 169 -18.74 8.16 -7.15
N THR A 170 -18.87 7.26 -6.17
CA THR A 170 -19.81 7.41 -5.05
C THR A 170 -19.10 7.22 -3.69
N PRO A 171 -19.26 8.14 -2.72
CA PRO A 171 -18.89 7.88 -1.34
C PRO A 171 -19.91 6.91 -0.70
N LEU A 172 -19.44 5.73 -0.32
CA LEU A 172 -20.26 4.62 0.18
C LEU A 172 -20.35 4.67 1.71
N PHE A 173 -19.21 4.59 2.39
CA PHE A 173 -19.11 4.86 3.82
C PHE A 173 -18.53 6.24 4.02
N THR A 174 -19.21 7.02 4.83
CA THR A 174 -18.86 8.41 5.12
C THR A 174 -18.92 8.61 6.60
N ASP A 175 -18.14 9.58 7.06
CA ASP A 175 -18.22 10.03 8.42
C ASP A 175 -19.31 11.12 8.51
N LEU A 176 -19.95 11.21 9.66
CA LEU A 176 -21.07 12.10 9.93
C LEU A 176 -20.59 13.41 10.56
N ALA A 177 -19.30 13.51 10.82
CA ALA A 177 -18.67 14.67 11.37
C ALA A 177 -18.95 15.90 10.50
N THR A 178 -19.36 16.99 11.13
CA THR A 178 -19.51 18.33 10.53
C THR A 178 -19.49 19.33 11.68
N TYR A 179 -18.88 20.49 11.46
CA TYR A 179 -18.84 21.54 12.48
C TYR A 179 -20.23 22.11 12.75
N TYR A 180 -20.61 22.09 14.03
CA TYR A 180 -21.77 22.82 14.53
C TYR A 180 -21.41 23.53 15.84
N GLY A 181 -21.67 24.83 15.89
CA GLY A 181 -21.67 25.58 17.14
C GLY A 181 -22.76 25.11 18.11
N GLY A 182 -22.64 25.49 19.38
CA GLY A 182 -23.69 25.27 20.39
C GLY A 182 -23.88 23.79 20.80
N LYS A 183 -25.13 23.38 21.01
CA LYS A 183 -25.49 22.09 21.67
C LYS A 183 -25.22 20.84 20.79
N PHE A 184 -24.98 20.99 19.49
CA PHE A 184 -24.67 19.88 18.57
C PHE A 184 -23.18 19.53 18.55
N PHE A 185 -22.31 20.40 19.06
CA PHE A 185 -20.88 20.17 19.16
C PHE A 185 -20.53 18.90 19.96
N ALA A 186 -21.33 18.57 20.97
CA ALA A 186 -21.16 17.35 21.76
C ALA A 186 -21.60 16.07 21.01
N LEU A 187 -22.52 16.19 20.05
CA LEU A 187 -22.94 15.09 19.19
C LEU A 187 -21.91 14.86 18.08
N SER A 188 -21.54 15.92 17.36
CA SER A 188 -20.64 15.81 16.21
C SER A 188 -19.30 15.19 16.59
N ARG A 189 -18.79 15.45 17.80
CA ARG A 189 -17.52 14.89 18.29
C ARG A 189 -17.68 13.57 19.05
N ALA A 190 -18.84 12.92 19.02
CA ALA A 190 -19.05 11.68 19.78
C ALA A 190 -18.58 10.46 18.99
N THR A 191 -17.75 9.60 19.61
CA THR A 191 -17.22 8.37 19.00
C THR A 191 -18.32 7.50 18.36
N ALA A 192 -19.52 7.48 18.98
CA ALA A 192 -20.66 6.69 18.51
C ALA A 192 -21.30 7.14 17.18
N ILE A 193 -20.87 8.26 16.59
CA ILE A 193 -21.33 8.71 15.27
C ILE A 193 -20.30 8.51 14.15
N HIS A 194 -19.13 7.95 14.47
CA HIS A 194 -18.04 7.72 13.53
C HIS A 194 -17.94 6.22 13.18
N ASN A 195 -17.30 5.89 12.06
CA ASN A 195 -17.13 4.51 11.59
C ASN A 195 -16.00 3.79 12.34
N THR A 196 -16.12 3.63 13.66
CA THR A 196 -15.09 3.05 14.55
C THR A 196 -15.72 2.18 15.66
N VAL A 197 -14.91 1.66 16.59
CA VAL A 197 -15.42 0.88 17.75
C VAL A 197 -15.52 1.74 19.01
N VAL A 198 -16.66 1.71 19.70
CA VAL A 198 -16.85 2.33 21.02
C VAL A 198 -16.61 1.30 22.13
N ILE A 199 -15.82 1.64 23.15
CA ILE A 199 -15.60 0.79 24.34
C ILE A 199 -16.41 1.33 25.51
N ASP A 200 -17.17 0.44 26.17
CA ASP A 200 -18.02 0.75 27.34
C ASP A 200 -18.95 1.93 27.12
N GLU A 201 -19.37 2.09 25.86
CA GLU A 201 -20.22 3.19 25.39
C GLU A 201 -19.62 4.58 25.67
N GLN A 202 -18.31 4.63 25.95
CA GLN A 202 -17.56 5.85 26.24
C GLN A 202 -16.92 6.42 24.98
N ASN A 203 -16.96 7.74 24.90
CA ASN A 203 -16.17 8.47 23.93
C ASN A 203 -14.67 8.22 24.13
N GLN A 204 -13.93 8.18 23.03
CA GLN A 204 -12.48 8.21 23.05
C GLN A 204 -11.96 9.45 23.81
N ARG A 205 -10.74 9.32 24.31
CA ARG A 205 -9.96 10.40 24.88
C ARG A 205 -9.45 11.29 23.75
N MET A 206 -9.49 12.57 24.01
CA MET A 206 -8.95 13.59 23.12
C MET A 206 -8.40 14.71 23.99
N ARG A 207 -7.11 15.02 23.83
CA ARG A 207 -6.49 16.23 24.38
C ARG A 207 -5.75 16.94 23.24
N TYR A 208 -5.78 18.26 23.25
CA TYR A 208 -5.04 19.05 22.28
C TYR A 208 -3.54 18.72 22.37
N GLY A 209 -2.92 18.38 21.23
CA GLY A 209 -1.51 17.98 21.17
C GLY A 209 -1.23 16.54 21.59
N ASP A 210 -2.25 15.70 21.82
CA ASP A 210 -2.04 14.25 21.85
C ASP A 210 -1.68 13.75 20.44
N SER A 211 -0.84 12.71 20.37
CA SER A 211 -0.52 12.04 19.12
C SER A 211 -1.72 11.26 18.58
N GLY A 212 -1.75 11.10 17.26
CA GLY A 212 -2.60 10.19 16.53
C GLY A 212 -2.16 8.73 16.67
N GLY A 213 -2.71 7.86 15.83
CA GLY A 213 -2.42 6.43 15.86
C GLY A 213 -1.00 6.06 15.39
N ASP A 214 -0.47 4.97 15.94
CA ASP A 214 0.80 4.38 15.56
C ASP A 214 0.65 3.50 14.32
N ILE A 215 1.34 3.88 13.25
CA ILE A 215 1.40 3.14 11.98
C ILE A 215 2.21 1.86 12.20
N GLU A 216 1.53 0.72 12.09
CA GLU A 216 2.17 -0.58 12.18
C GLU A 216 2.58 -1.10 10.79
N ILE A 217 1.69 -0.97 9.80
CA ILE A 217 1.96 -1.39 8.40
C ILE A 217 1.38 -0.34 7.47
N PHE A 218 2.13 0.05 6.44
CA PHE A 218 1.61 0.75 5.27
C PHE A 218 2.37 0.24 4.04
N LYS A 219 1.71 -0.56 3.19
CA LYS A 219 2.33 -1.18 2.02
C LYS A 219 1.42 -1.16 0.81
N GLN A 220 2.05 -0.88 -0.32
CA GLN A 220 1.48 -1.02 -1.64
C GLN A 220 2.19 -2.15 -2.38
N LEU A 221 1.39 -3.08 -2.88
CA LEU A 221 1.77 -4.20 -3.71
C LEU A 221 0.86 -4.22 -4.96
N PRO A 222 1.19 -4.96 -6.02
CA PRO A 222 0.32 -5.10 -7.19
C PRO A 222 -1.06 -5.60 -6.78
N GLY A 223 -2.11 -4.84 -7.12
CA GLY A 223 -3.52 -5.16 -6.80
C GLY A 223 -3.85 -5.24 -5.30
N LEU A 224 -2.96 -4.81 -4.41
CA LEU A 224 -3.16 -4.97 -2.97
C LEU A 224 -2.51 -3.84 -2.18
N ALA A 225 -3.30 -3.17 -1.35
CA ALA A 225 -2.80 -2.17 -0.43
C ALA A 225 -3.23 -2.48 1.00
N VAL A 226 -2.32 -2.34 1.96
CA VAL A 226 -2.52 -2.71 3.36
C VAL A 226 -2.10 -1.56 4.25
N MET A 227 -2.99 -1.17 5.16
CA MET A 227 -2.71 -0.21 6.22
C MET A 227 -3.18 -0.76 7.56
N ARG A 228 -2.32 -0.71 8.58
CA ARG A 228 -2.60 -1.12 9.94
C ARG A 228 -2.15 -0.04 10.90
N VAL A 229 -3.06 0.42 11.76
CA VAL A 229 -2.81 1.50 12.73
C VAL A 229 -3.35 1.11 14.10
N ASN A 230 -2.54 1.27 15.13
CA ASN A 230 -2.89 1.07 16.52
C ASN A 230 -3.09 2.41 17.24
N SER A 231 -4.20 2.58 17.94
CA SER A 231 -4.51 3.81 18.69
C SER A 231 -4.90 3.53 20.15
N ASN A 232 -4.47 2.39 20.74
CA ASN A 232 -4.85 2.03 22.11
C ASN A 232 -4.46 3.10 23.15
N THR A 233 -3.21 3.57 23.11
CA THR A 233 -2.66 4.54 24.07
C THR A 233 -3.15 5.97 23.81
N GLN A 234 -3.69 6.26 22.64
CA GLN A 234 -4.16 7.58 22.26
C GLN A 234 -5.68 7.70 22.47
N SER A 235 -6.43 6.65 22.13
CA SER A 235 -7.90 6.65 22.19
C SER A 235 -8.48 6.28 23.55
N TYR A 236 -7.95 5.27 24.26
CA TYR A 236 -8.56 4.81 25.53
C TYR A 236 -7.56 4.65 26.68
N LYS A 237 -6.27 4.43 26.41
CA LYS A 237 -5.22 4.12 27.41
C LYS A 237 -5.54 2.91 28.27
N ILE A 238 -5.96 1.80 27.66
CA ILE A 238 -6.24 0.55 28.36
C ILE A 238 -4.90 -0.19 28.58
N PRO A 239 -4.51 -0.47 29.85
CA PRO A 239 -3.34 -1.29 30.15
C PRO A 239 -3.47 -2.70 29.52
N ASP A 240 -2.42 -3.15 28.83
CA ASP A 240 -2.40 -4.40 28.06
C ASP A 240 -3.54 -4.56 27.05
N GLY A 241 -4.14 -3.43 26.65
CA GLY A 241 -5.25 -3.34 25.71
C GLY A 241 -4.82 -3.35 24.25
N ARG A 242 -5.83 -3.37 23.37
CA ARG A 242 -5.66 -3.29 21.92
C ARG A 242 -6.78 -2.43 21.36
N TYR A 243 -6.44 -1.58 20.41
CA TYR A 243 -7.39 -0.78 19.64
C TYR A 243 -6.74 -0.54 18.28
N THR A 244 -6.86 -1.51 17.39
CA THR A 244 -6.12 -1.55 16.13
C THR A 244 -7.04 -1.87 14.98
N ARG A 245 -6.93 -1.10 13.90
CA ARG A 245 -7.65 -1.33 12.67
C ARG A 245 -6.69 -1.68 11.55
N THR A 246 -7.05 -2.69 10.76
CA THR A 246 -6.38 -3.04 9.51
C THR A 246 -7.37 -2.91 8.37
N LEU A 247 -7.00 -2.10 7.38
CA LEU A 247 -7.69 -2.00 6.10
C LEU A 247 -6.84 -2.68 5.03
N VAL A 248 -7.46 -3.56 4.26
CA VAL A 248 -6.85 -4.21 3.10
C VAL A 248 -7.73 -3.94 1.88
N LEU A 249 -7.26 -3.09 0.99
CA LEU A 249 -7.91 -2.84 -0.30
C LEU A 249 -7.40 -3.86 -1.30
N ASN A 250 -8.26 -4.78 -1.71
CA ASN A 250 -7.95 -5.78 -2.74
C ASN A 250 -8.52 -5.32 -4.08
N THR A 251 -7.62 -5.06 -5.02
CA THR A 251 -7.89 -4.61 -6.40
C THR A 251 -7.19 -5.52 -7.40
N ILE A 252 -6.87 -6.76 -7.01
CA ILE A 252 -6.35 -7.80 -7.92
C ILE A 252 -7.30 -7.96 -9.12
N ASP A 253 -8.60 -7.83 -8.86
CA ASP A 253 -9.61 -7.60 -9.89
C ASP A 253 -10.22 -6.22 -9.65
N LEU A 254 -9.78 -5.23 -10.41
CA LEU A 254 -10.25 -3.85 -10.28
C LEU A 254 -11.73 -3.67 -10.70
N GLN A 255 -12.30 -4.59 -11.48
CA GLN A 255 -13.72 -4.54 -11.82
C GLN A 255 -14.61 -4.99 -10.66
N HIS A 256 -14.06 -5.83 -9.78
CA HIS A 256 -14.72 -6.36 -8.59
C HIS A 256 -13.83 -6.21 -7.34
N PRO A 257 -13.47 -4.97 -6.95
CA PRO A 257 -12.61 -4.74 -5.80
C PRO A 257 -13.40 -5.00 -4.52
N TYR A 258 -12.71 -5.19 -3.40
CA TYR A 258 -13.33 -5.19 -2.08
C TYR A 258 -12.39 -4.67 -1.00
N LEU A 259 -12.97 -4.23 0.11
CA LEU A 259 -12.25 -3.77 1.29
C LEU A 259 -12.44 -4.79 2.43
N LEU A 260 -11.35 -5.37 2.91
CA LEU A 260 -11.35 -6.15 4.14
C LEU A 260 -11.02 -5.23 5.32
N ASP A 261 -11.94 -5.15 6.28
CA ASP A 261 -11.86 -4.34 7.49
C ASP A 261 -11.76 -5.25 8.73
N ILE A 262 -10.64 -5.15 9.44
CA ILE A 262 -10.36 -5.93 10.64
C ILE A 262 -10.12 -4.97 11.80
N PHE A 263 -10.92 -5.09 12.86
CA PHE A 263 -10.78 -4.31 14.08
C PHE A 263 -10.51 -5.22 15.29
N GLU A 264 -9.34 -5.04 15.91
CA GLU A 264 -8.90 -5.71 17.12
C GLU A 264 -9.11 -4.82 18.34
N VAL A 265 -9.93 -5.27 19.29
CA VAL A 265 -10.21 -4.53 20.51
C VAL A 265 -10.06 -5.42 21.73
N LYS A 266 -9.26 -4.98 22.72
CA LYS A 266 -9.07 -5.68 24.00
C LYS A 266 -9.15 -4.68 25.15
N GLY A 267 -10.02 -4.98 26.11
CA GLY A 267 -10.34 -4.12 27.25
C GLY A 267 -11.84 -3.92 27.42
N GLY A 268 -12.24 -3.19 28.44
CA GLY A 268 -13.65 -2.91 28.72
C GLY A 268 -14.54 -4.15 28.85
N SER A 269 -15.85 -3.90 28.82
CA SER A 269 -16.92 -4.89 28.99
C SER A 269 -17.91 -4.88 27.81
N THR A 270 -18.03 -3.79 27.07
CA THR A 270 -18.88 -3.68 25.88
C THR A 270 -18.09 -3.09 24.72
N HIS A 271 -18.22 -3.70 23.54
CA HIS A 271 -17.64 -3.21 22.28
C HIS A 271 -18.73 -3.01 21.24
N ASP A 272 -18.85 -1.79 20.71
CA ASP A 272 -19.82 -1.43 19.67
C ASP A 272 -19.11 -1.02 18.40
N TYR A 273 -19.12 -1.87 17.39
CA TYR A 273 -18.64 -1.52 16.05
C TYR A 273 -19.72 -0.73 15.33
N MET A 274 -19.39 0.49 14.92
CA MET A 274 -20.29 1.44 14.26
C MET A 274 -19.96 1.55 12.78
N LEU A 275 -21.00 1.57 11.95
CA LEU A 275 -20.87 1.83 10.51
C LEU A 275 -22.04 2.66 10.00
N HIS A 276 -21.72 3.66 9.19
CA HIS A 276 -22.64 4.67 8.70
C HIS A 276 -22.38 4.97 7.24
N THR A 277 -23.44 5.39 6.58
CA THR A 277 -23.43 5.77 5.17
C THR A 277 -24.05 7.14 5.01
N GLY A 278 -23.79 7.72 3.86
CA GLY A 278 -24.55 8.84 3.33
C GLY A 278 -23.94 10.21 3.54
N TYR A 279 -24.17 11.07 2.57
CA TYR A 279 -23.45 12.32 2.43
C TYR A 279 -24.32 13.36 1.73
N TYR A 280 -24.23 14.60 2.19
CA TYR A 280 -24.93 15.72 1.61
C TYR A 280 -23.92 16.72 1.05
N ASP A 281 -23.97 16.97 -0.26
CA ASP A 281 -22.99 17.80 -0.98
C ASP A 281 -23.31 19.31 -0.99
N GLY A 282 -24.44 19.72 -0.40
CA GLY A 282 -24.90 21.10 -0.40
C GLY A 282 -25.94 21.45 -1.47
N LYS A 283 -26.09 20.68 -2.55
CA LYS A 283 -26.79 21.08 -3.80
C LYS A 283 -28.30 20.76 -3.88
N GLY A 284 -28.98 20.60 -2.75
CA GLY A 284 -30.45 20.41 -2.67
C GLY A 284 -30.85 19.05 -2.10
N ALA A 285 -32.07 18.91 -1.57
CA ALA A 285 -32.52 17.74 -0.79
C ALA A 285 -32.38 16.37 -1.51
N ASN A 286 -32.36 16.38 -2.86
CA ASN A 286 -32.21 15.20 -3.71
C ASN A 286 -30.78 15.01 -4.30
N ALA A 287 -29.80 15.81 -3.88
CA ALA A 287 -28.40 15.71 -4.32
C ALA A 287 -27.50 14.91 -3.36
N GLY A 288 -28.07 14.27 -2.34
CA GLY A 288 -27.34 13.48 -1.36
C GLY A 288 -27.16 12.02 -1.77
N ASN A 289 -26.08 11.40 -1.31
CA ASN A 289 -25.96 9.95 -1.28
C ASN A 289 -26.73 9.46 -0.04
N ILE A 290 -27.96 9.00 -0.22
CA ILE A 290 -28.79 8.46 0.86
C ILE A 290 -28.91 6.96 0.65
N PHE A 291 -28.81 6.20 1.75
CA PHE A 291 -28.86 4.75 1.68
C PHE A 291 -29.98 4.19 2.54
N SER A 292 -30.73 3.27 1.93
CA SER A 292 -31.53 2.28 2.62
C SER A 292 -30.66 1.07 3.00
N MET A 293 -31.10 0.31 4.00
CA MET A 293 -30.34 -0.84 4.50
C MET A 293 -31.23 -2.05 4.75
N HIS A 294 -30.80 -3.19 4.23
CA HIS A 294 -31.53 -4.45 4.32
C HIS A 294 -30.59 -5.57 4.75
N ALA A 295 -30.98 -6.30 5.79
CA ALA A 295 -30.40 -7.61 6.07
C ALA A 295 -31.04 -8.62 5.14
N THR A 296 -30.22 -9.35 4.40
CA THR A 296 -30.69 -10.23 3.32
C THR A 296 -30.51 -11.71 3.66
N THR A 297 -29.84 -12.02 4.78
CA THR A 297 -30.03 -13.28 5.52
C THR A 297 -31.30 -13.19 6.36
N PRO A 298 -32.09 -14.27 6.56
CA PRO A 298 -33.26 -14.25 7.42
C PRO A 298 -32.87 -13.96 8.88
N ILE A 299 -32.85 -12.69 9.27
CA ILE A 299 -32.63 -12.25 10.65
C ILE A 299 -33.97 -11.74 11.17
N SER A 300 -34.44 -12.34 12.26
CA SER A 300 -35.58 -11.80 12.98
C SER A 300 -35.19 -10.47 13.63
N LEU A 301 -35.73 -9.37 13.08
CA LEU A 301 -35.52 -8.01 13.57
C LEU A 301 -36.76 -7.54 14.33
N GLN A 302 -36.57 -7.17 15.59
CA GLN A 302 -37.61 -6.58 16.42
C GLN A 302 -37.40 -5.06 16.50
N ARG A 303 -38.42 -4.28 16.10
CA ARG A 303 -38.40 -2.83 16.27
C ARG A 303 -38.39 -2.48 17.76
N LEU A 304 -37.44 -1.65 18.18
CA LEU A 304 -37.42 -1.12 19.53
C LEU A 304 -38.50 -0.02 19.69
N PRO A 305 -39.19 0.05 20.84
CA PRO A 305 -40.14 1.14 21.10
C PRO A 305 -39.38 2.47 21.25
N GLY A 306 -39.67 3.43 20.38
CA GLY A 306 -39.08 4.77 20.45
C GLY A 306 -37.61 4.83 20.00
N LYS A 307 -36.76 5.54 20.75
CA LYS A 307 -35.34 5.74 20.43
C LYS A 307 -34.46 4.66 21.02
N PHE A 308 -33.22 4.55 20.55
CA PHE A 308 -32.22 3.75 21.24
C PHE A 308 -32.11 4.20 22.71
N PRO A 309 -32.28 3.30 23.69
CA PRO A 309 -32.19 3.65 25.10
C PRO A 309 -30.78 4.13 25.42
N PHE A 310 -30.65 5.32 26.02
CA PHE A 310 -29.36 5.90 26.33
C PHE A 310 -29.33 6.61 27.69
N ASP A 311 -28.19 6.50 28.38
CA ASP A 311 -27.77 7.30 29.52
C ASP A 311 -27.01 8.52 28.99
N PRO A 312 -27.57 9.74 29.07
CA PRO A 312 -26.94 10.96 28.58
C PRO A 312 -25.57 11.25 29.20
N LYS A 313 -25.27 10.70 30.38
CA LYS A 313 -23.98 10.88 31.06
C LYS A 313 -22.89 9.97 30.47
N ARG A 314 -23.26 8.80 29.95
CA ARG A 314 -22.33 7.77 29.45
C ARG A 314 -22.35 7.63 27.93
N GLN A 315 -23.54 7.48 27.33
CA GLN A 315 -23.77 7.14 25.92
C GLN A 315 -23.95 8.38 25.03
N LYS A 316 -22.91 9.22 24.95
CA LYS A 316 -22.94 10.42 24.08
C LYS A 316 -23.05 9.99 22.61
N GLY A 317 -23.98 10.60 21.88
CA GLY A 317 -24.22 10.35 20.45
C GLY A 317 -25.16 9.18 20.10
N TYR A 318 -25.39 8.24 21.02
CA TYR A 318 -26.32 7.12 20.80
C TYR A 318 -27.77 7.57 20.60
N TRP A 319 -28.15 8.70 21.18
CA TRP A 319 -29.49 9.27 21.07
C TRP A 319 -29.90 9.65 19.64
N ALA A 320 -28.92 9.85 18.75
CA ALA A 320 -29.16 10.15 17.33
C ALA A 320 -29.43 8.88 16.50
N PHE A 321 -29.34 7.69 17.10
CA PHE A 321 -29.70 6.42 16.47
C PHE A 321 -31.21 6.17 16.63
N CYS A 322 -31.93 6.21 15.52
CA CYS A 322 -33.39 6.14 15.48
C CYS A 322 -33.90 5.04 14.55
N ASP A 323 -35.21 4.79 14.60
CA ASP A 323 -35.87 3.70 13.86
C ASP A 323 -35.15 2.35 14.05
N VAL A 324 -34.71 2.10 15.29
CA VAL A 324 -33.81 0.99 15.56
C VAL A 324 -34.57 -0.31 15.64
N SER A 325 -34.11 -1.27 14.85
CA SER A 325 -34.48 -2.67 14.95
C SER A 325 -33.31 -3.46 15.50
N LYS A 326 -33.60 -4.37 16.44
CA LYS A 326 -32.64 -5.24 17.10
C LYS A 326 -32.81 -6.67 16.59
N GLY A 327 -31.70 -7.34 16.31
CA GLY A 327 -31.66 -8.77 16.00
C GLY A 327 -30.40 -9.43 16.56
N ARG A 328 -30.13 -10.64 16.09
CA ARG A 328 -28.91 -11.38 16.42
C ARG A 328 -28.23 -11.89 15.15
N LEU A 329 -26.93 -11.69 15.06
CA LEU A 329 -26.08 -12.38 14.08
C LEU A 329 -25.76 -13.78 14.65
N PRO A 330 -26.05 -14.87 13.92
CA PRO A 330 -25.74 -16.21 14.38
C PRO A 330 -24.23 -16.48 14.32
N ALA A 331 -23.69 -17.12 15.36
CA ALA A 331 -22.28 -17.52 15.42
C ALA A 331 -21.88 -18.32 14.16
N HIS A 332 -20.73 -17.99 13.58
CA HIS A 332 -20.13 -18.67 12.42
C HIS A 332 -20.98 -18.68 11.14
N HIS A 333 -22.09 -17.95 11.10
CA HIS A 333 -22.94 -17.85 9.92
C HIS A 333 -22.62 -16.57 9.15
N LEU A 334 -22.47 -16.71 7.84
CA LEU A 334 -22.32 -15.58 6.94
C LEU A 334 -23.62 -14.79 6.89
N THR A 335 -23.54 -13.54 7.33
CA THR A 335 -24.61 -12.56 7.21
C THR A 335 -24.17 -11.44 6.30
N TYR A 336 -25.05 -10.96 5.44
CA TYR A 336 -24.77 -9.80 4.60
C TYR A 336 -25.80 -8.70 4.82
N ILE A 337 -25.30 -7.47 4.86
CA ILE A 337 -26.06 -6.25 5.01
C ILE A 337 -25.85 -5.41 3.76
N ASP A 338 -26.93 -5.18 3.03
CA ASP A 338 -26.95 -4.35 1.84
C ASP A 338 -27.22 -2.91 2.23
N PHE A 339 -26.31 -2.01 1.85
CA PHE A 339 -26.52 -0.58 1.84
C PHE A 339 -26.81 -0.18 0.41
N ILE A 340 -28.08 0.09 0.12
CA ILE A 340 -28.59 0.40 -1.22
C ILE A 340 -28.70 1.91 -1.35
N ASN A 341 -28.03 2.49 -2.34
CA ASN A 341 -28.19 3.91 -2.65
C ASN A 341 -29.58 4.14 -3.25
N ASP A 342 -30.30 5.12 -2.72
CA ASP A 342 -31.65 5.46 -3.17
C ASP A 342 -31.66 5.98 -4.62
N ASN A 343 -30.52 6.50 -5.11
CA ASN A 343 -30.31 6.70 -6.53
C ASN A 343 -29.79 5.40 -7.17
N PRO A 344 -30.59 4.69 -7.98
CA PRO A 344 -30.22 3.37 -8.52
C PRO A 344 -29.07 3.42 -9.51
N LYS A 345 -28.70 4.60 -10.02
CA LYS A 345 -27.55 4.80 -10.92
C LYS A 345 -26.22 4.92 -10.18
N LEU A 346 -26.25 5.21 -8.88
CA LEU A 346 -25.06 5.37 -8.05
C LEU A 346 -24.68 4.05 -7.38
N ALA A 347 -23.42 3.97 -6.98
CA ALA A 347 -22.88 2.76 -6.41
C ALA A 347 -23.49 2.46 -5.03
N SER A 348 -23.60 1.17 -4.74
CA SER A 348 -24.08 0.60 -3.48
C SER A 348 -22.99 -0.28 -2.87
N VAL A 349 -23.17 -0.76 -1.63
CA VAL A 349 -22.18 -1.63 -0.98
C VAL A 349 -22.85 -2.74 -0.19
N ARG A 350 -22.34 -3.96 -0.34
CA ARG A 350 -22.70 -5.10 0.50
C ARG A 350 -21.59 -5.34 1.53
N SER A 351 -21.97 -5.46 2.79
CA SER A 351 -21.04 -5.83 3.86
C SER A 351 -21.29 -7.26 4.31
N TYR A 352 -20.26 -8.11 4.22
CA TYR A 352 -20.24 -9.50 4.66
C TYR A 352 -19.69 -9.58 6.08
N ILE A 353 -20.44 -10.21 6.97
CA ILE A 353 -20.16 -10.28 8.40
C ILE A 353 -20.25 -11.75 8.83
N VAL A 354 -19.21 -12.22 9.51
CA VAL A 354 -19.21 -13.53 10.16
C VAL A 354 -18.84 -13.30 11.63
N PRO A 355 -19.77 -13.39 12.58
CA PRO A 355 -19.42 -13.22 13.98
C PRO A 355 -18.85 -14.54 14.55
N PRO A 356 -17.92 -14.49 15.53
CA PRO A 356 -17.41 -15.70 16.17
C PRO A 356 -18.43 -16.32 17.12
N ASN A 357 -19.31 -15.50 17.69
CA ASN A 357 -20.34 -15.87 18.66
C ASN A 357 -21.66 -15.21 18.28
N ASN A 358 -22.77 -15.66 18.86
CA ASN A 358 -24.04 -14.95 18.72
C ASN A 358 -23.88 -13.50 19.19
N THR A 359 -24.10 -12.56 18.28
CA THR A 359 -23.74 -11.14 18.48
C THR A 359 -24.98 -10.26 18.28
N GLU A 360 -25.15 -9.22 19.10
CA GLU A 360 -26.28 -8.31 18.97
C GLU A 360 -26.11 -7.44 17.71
N LEU A 361 -27.16 -7.38 16.88
CA LEU A 361 -27.23 -6.52 15.70
C LEU A 361 -28.25 -5.43 15.94
N PHE A 362 -27.91 -4.20 15.57
CA PHE A 362 -28.84 -3.09 15.54
C PHE A 362 -28.76 -2.41 14.18
N LEU A 363 -29.91 -2.30 13.54
CA LEU A 363 -30.10 -1.64 12.26
C LEU A 363 -31.04 -0.47 12.46
N GLY A 364 -30.71 0.68 11.89
CA GLY A 364 -31.60 1.83 11.95
C GLY A 364 -31.05 2.97 11.14
N LYS A 365 -31.38 4.18 11.57
CA LYS A 365 -31.09 5.41 10.85
C LYS A 365 -30.38 6.40 11.75
N HIS A 366 -29.70 7.35 11.13
CA HIS A 366 -29.17 8.53 11.78
C HIS A 366 -29.44 9.77 10.90
N PRO A 367 -29.57 10.97 11.48
CA PRO A 367 -29.78 12.19 10.70
C PRO A 367 -28.48 12.61 10.01
N LEU A 368 -28.53 12.93 8.72
CA LEU A 368 -27.35 13.43 8.00
C LEU A 368 -26.94 14.78 8.56
N LEU A 369 -25.94 14.76 9.45
CA LEU A 369 -25.51 15.98 10.14
C LEU A 369 -25.02 17.02 9.14
N SER A 370 -24.40 16.63 8.03
CA SER A 370 -23.98 17.54 6.94
C SER A 370 -25.12 18.30 6.26
N TYR A 371 -26.39 17.91 6.43
CA TYR A 371 -27.55 18.67 5.94
C TYR A 371 -27.94 19.82 6.87
N LEU A 372 -27.60 19.72 8.17
CA LEU A 372 -28.10 20.60 9.22
C LEU A 372 -27.56 22.04 9.13
N TRP A 373 -26.55 22.31 8.31
CA TRP A 373 -26.01 23.66 8.08
C TRP A 373 -27.07 24.65 7.59
N LYS A 374 -28.09 24.18 6.86
CA LYS A 374 -29.17 25.01 6.32
C LYS A 374 -30.04 25.68 7.38
N TYR A 375 -29.95 25.20 8.61
CA TYR A 375 -30.90 25.58 9.65
C TYR A 375 -30.37 26.55 10.70
N ASN A 376 -29.12 27.03 10.57
CA ASN A 376 -28.56 28.13 11.39
C ASN A 376 -28.81 27.97 12.92
N PHE A 377 -28.63 26.75 13.43
CA PHE A 377 -29.19 26.33 14.72
C PHE A 377 -28.28 26.58 15.93
N ASN A 378 -28.41 27.76 16.54
CA ASN A 378 -27.89 28.03 17.89
C ASN A 378 -28.93 27.77 19.03
N GLY A 379 -30.05 27.08 18.78
CA GLY A 379 -31.20 27.00 19.72
C GLY A 379 -31.68 25.60 20.13
N GLN A 380 -32.33 25.49 21.30
CA GLN A 380 -32.92 24.24 21.85
C GLN A 380 -34.03 23.65 20.97
N ALA A 381 -34.82 24.48 20.27
CA ALA A 381 -35.91 24.04 19.39
C ALA A 381 -35.45 23.14 18.23
N ALA A 382 -34.24 23.39 17.72
CA ALA A 382 -33.60 22.61 16.67
C ALA A 382 -33.23 21.21 17.14
N LEU A 383 -32.59 21.16 18.32
CA LEU A 383 -32.24 19.92 18.99
C LEU A 383 -33.52 19.16 19.30
N ASP A 384 -34.55 19.82 19.81
CA ASP A 384 -35.87 19.23 20.05
C ASP A 384 -36.52 18.68 18.78
N ALA A 385 -36.45 19.37 17.64
CA ALA A 385 -37.00 18.90 16.38
C ALA A 385 -36.28 17.64 15.88
N LEU A 386 -34.95 17.60 15.99
CA LEU A 386 -34.10 16.48 15.58
C LEU A 386 -34.24 15.28 16.55
N VAL A 387 -34.21 15.57 17.85
CA VAL A 387 -34.48 14.61 18.92
C VAL A 387 -35.89 14.06 18.77
N LYS A 388 -36.93 14.87 18.50
CA LYS A 388 -38.31 14.40 18.36
C LYS A 388 -38.59 13.79 16.97
N GLN A 389 -37.65 13.83 16.02
CA GLN A 389 -37.82 13.40 14.62
C GLN A 389 -39.04 14.03 13.95
N LYS A 390 -39.38 15.28 14.33
CA LYS A 390 -40.63 15.94 13.91
C LYS A 390 -40.48 16.81 12.67
N ASP A 391 -39.26 17.05 12.19
CA ASP A 391 -39.04 17.76 10.93
C ASP A 391 -38.88 16.76 9.77
N PRO A 392 -39.86 16.61 8.87
CA PRO A 392 -39.79 15.71 7.73
C PRO A 392 -38.72 16.12 6.70
N LYS A 393 -38.10 17.30 6.83
CA LYS A 393 -37.13 17.83 5.87
C LYS A 393 -35.69 17.40 6.15
N ILE A 394 -35.39 16.76 7.28
CA ILE A 394 -34.04 16.26 7.60
C ILE A 394 -33.85 14.87 6.99
N PRO A 395 -32.92 14.67 6.04
CA PRO A 395 -32.65 13.36 5.49
C PRO A 395 -31.93 12.47 6.50
N PHE A 396 -32.29 11.21 6.52
CA PHE A 396 -31.68 10.17 7.36
C PHE A 396 -31.01 9.14 6.48
N SER A 397 -29.90 8.57 6.96
CA SER A 397 -29.20 7.51 6.24
C SER A 397 -28.89 6.32 7.16
N ALA A 398 -28.58 5.18 6.55
CA ALA A 398 -28.41 3.92 7.24
C ALA A 398 -27.28 3.97 8.29
N LYS A 399 -27.58 3.40 9.46
CA LYS A 399 -26.63 3.17 10.56
C LYS A 399 -26.73 1.72 11.03
N LEU A 400 -25.57 1.08 11.12
CA LEU A 400 -25.39 -0.27 11.64
C LEU A 400 -24.55 -0.20 12.93
N MET A 401 -24.96 -1.00 13.92
CA MET A 401 -24.16 -1.26 15.12
C MET A 401 -24.10 -2.77 15.41
N ILE A 402 -22.90 -3.29 15.61
CA ILE A 402 -22.65 -4.66 16.05
C ILE A 402 -22.11 -4.59 17.47
N ARG A 403 -22.88 -5.09 18.44
CA ARG A 403 -22.57 -5.00 19.86
C ARG A 403 -22.14 -6.35 20.42
N ARG A 404 -21.01 -6.35 21.13
CA ARG A 404 -20.55 -7.48 21.95
C ARG A 404 -20.47 -7.06 23.40
N ARG A 405 -20.87 -7.97 24.29
CA ARG A 405 -20.79 -7.81 25.74
C ARG A 405 -19.97 -8.95 26.33
N GLY A 406 -19.06 -8.60 27.23
CA GLY A 406 -18.31 -9.56 28.03
C GLY A 406 -19.14 -10.04 29.22
N THR A 407 -18.69 -11.13 29.81
CA THR A 407 -19.19 -11.58 31.11
C THR A 407 -18.84 -10.53 32.16
N PRO A 408 -19.73 -10.16 33.10
CA PRO A 408 -19.42 -9.25 34.19
C PRO A 408 -18.10 -9.63 34.89
N GLY A 409 -17.22 -8.66 35.11
CA GLY A 409 -15.90 -8.87 35.73
C GLY A 409 -14.79 -9.35 34.79
N SER A 410 -15.10 -9.71 33.53
CA SER A 410 -14.09 -10.08 32.52
C SER A 410 -13.77 -8.92 31.57
N LYS A 411 -12.51 -8.83 31.13
CA LYS A 411 -12.11 -7.91 30.05
C LYS A 411 -12.44 -8.54 28.69
N LEU A 412 -13.20 -7.84 27.87
CA LEU A 412 -13.60 -8.34 26.55
C LEU A 412 -12.43 -8.28 25.56
N SER A 413 -12.34 -9.28 24.68
CA SER A 413 -11.46 -9.29 23.51
C SER A 413 -12.32 -9.57 22.28
N SER A 414 -12.33 -8.64 21.33
CA SER A 414 -13.16 -8.70 20.13
C SER A 414 -12.32 -8.60 18.86
N LEU A 415 -12.63 -9.47 17.91
CA LEU A 415 -12.29 -9.32 16.49
C LEU A 415 -13.54 -9.00 15.68
N PHE A 416 -13.60 -7.83 15.08
CA PHE A 416 -14.57 -7.51 14.03
C PHE A 416 -13.89 -7.75 12.68
N VAL A 417 -14.45 -8.64 11.86
CA VAL A 417 -13.94 -8.97 10.52
C VAL A 417 -15.09 -8.78 9.56
N LEU A 418 -15.00 -7.76 8.71
CA LEU A 418 -15.99 -7.43 7.70
C LEU A 418 -15.34 -7.34 6.32
N VAL A 419 -16.08 -7.75 5.29
CA VAL A 419 -15.67 -7.53 3.89
C VAL A 419 -16.72 -6.65 3.23
N HIS A 420 -16.29 -5.55 2.62
CA HIS A 420 -17.17 -4.60 1.96
C HIS A 420 -16.97 -4.67 0.45
N GLU A 421 -18.00 -5.10 -0.27
CA GLU A 421 -18.02 -5.21 -1.73
C GLU A 421 -18.81 -4.03 -2.32
N PRO A 422 -18.15 -3.04 -2.93
CA PRO A 422 -18.82 -2.01 -3.70
C PRO A 422 -19.45 -2.60 -4.96
N ARG A 423 -20.60 -2.08 -5.35
CA ARG A 423 -21.36 -2.46 -6.54
C ARG A 423 -21.60 -1.22 -7.38
N LYS A 424 -21.33 -1.28 -8.69
CA LYS A 424 -21.40 -0.11 -9.60
C LYS A 424 -22.79 0.56 -9.63
N SER A 425 -23.84 -0.15 -9.23
CA SER A 425 -25.19 0.35 -9.09
C SER A 425 -25.96 -0.42 -8.01
N ALA A 426 -27.15 0.06 -7.63
CA ALA A 426 -28.04 -0.64 -6.69
C ALA A 426 -28.40 -2.08 -7.13
N ASN A 427 -28.43 -2.34 -8.44
CA ASN A 427 -28.81 -3.63 -9.02
C ASN A 427 -27.62 -4.45 -9.56
N ALA A 428 -26.40 -3.92 -9.51
CA ALA A 428 -25.23 -4.65 -9.97
C ALA A 428 -25.02 -5.92 -9.13
N PRO A 429 -24.64 -7.05 -9.75
CA PRO A 429 -24.46 -8.32 -9.06
C PRO A 429 -23.27 -8.28 -8.09
N THR A 430 -23.31 -9.15 -7.08
CA THR A 430 -22.18 -9.45 -6.20
C THR A 430 -21.39 -10.64 -6.74
N THR A 431 -20.08 -10.59 -6.57
CA THR A 431 -19.14 -11.65 -6.94
C THR A 431 -18.63 -12.44 -5.74
N ILE A 432 -18.67 -11.87 -4.52
CA ILE A 432 -18.31 -12.61 -3.31
C ILE A 432 -19.40 -13.64 -3.00
N ARG A 433 -18.98 -14.90 -2.90
CA ARG A 433 -19.84 -16.06 -2.62
C ARG A 433 -19.77 -16.52 -1.18
N SER A 434 -18.60 -16.42 -0.56
CA SER A 434 -18.46 -16.69 0.87
C SER A 434 -17.30 -15.92 1.50
N VAL A 435 -17.44 -15.67 2.80
CA VAL A 435 -16.37 -15.16 3.66
C VAL A 435 -16.31 -16.08 4.87
N THR A 436 -15.11 -16.52 5.24
CA THR A 436 -14.88 -17.27 6.48
C THR A 436 -13.62 -16.75 7.14
N TRP A 437 -13.51 -16.90 8.46
CA TRP A 437 -12.28 -16.57 9.16
C TRP A 437 -12.12 -17.40 10.43
N LYS A 438 -10.88 -17.49 10.91
CA LYS A 438 -10.52 -18.22 12.12
C LYS A 438 -9.49 -17.45 12.93
N ASP A 439 -9.77 -17.25 14.22
CA ASP A 439 -8.75 -16.79 15.17
C ASP A 439 -7.80 -17.96 15.47
N LEU A 440 -6.53 -17.78 15.13
CA LEU A 440 -5.44 -18.73 15.34
C LEU A 440 -4.56 -18.27 16.51
N ASN A 441 -5.17 -17.67 17.53
CA ASN A 441 -4.55 -17.09 18.72
C ASN A 441 -3.67 -15.86 18.41
N ARG A 442 -2.45 -16.03 17.90
CA ARG A 442 -1.56 -14.91 17.52
C ARG A 442 -1.77 -14.47 16.06
N HIS A 443 -2.46 -15.28 15.27
CA HIS A 443 -2.77 -15.00 13.88
C HIS A 443 -4.28 -14.98 13.63
N LEU A 444 -4.68 -14.35 12.52
CA LEU A 444 -6.02 -14.37 11.98
C LEU A 444 -5.93 -14.90 10.55
N ALA A 445 -6.74 -15.90 10.23
CA ALA A 445 -6.95 -16.35 8.87
C ALA A 445 -8.30 -15.84 8.35
N VAL A 446 -8.33 -15.25 7.16
CA VAL A 446 -9.57 -14.85 6.47
C VAL A 446 -9.56 -15.45 5.07
N ILE A 447 -10.66 -16.06 4.65
CA ILE A 447 -10.84 -16.59 3.30
C ILE A 447 -12.02 -15.87 2.67
N VAL A 448 -11.79 -15.23 1.53
CA VAL A 448 -12.82 -14.62 0.68
C VAL A 448 -12.90 -15.42 -0.61
N GLN A 449 -14.05 -16.03 -0.86
CA GLN A 449 -14.34 -16.75 -2.11
C GLN A 449 -15.17 -15.83 -3.01
N THR A 450 -14.62 -15.50 -4.18
CA THR A 450 -15.35 -14.86 -5.28
C THR A 450 -15.79 -15.90 -6.32
N ASP A 451 -16.47 -15.46 -7.37
CA ASP A 451 -16.84 -16.28 -8.53
C ASP A 451 -15.69 -17.05 -9.17
N ASN A 452 -14.52 -16.42 -9.28
CA ASN A 452 -13.40 -16.92 -10.06
C ASN A 452 -12.11 -17.08 -9.23
N ARG A 453 -12.11 -16.66 -7.98
CA ARG A 453 -10.89 -16.53 -7.17
C ARG A 453 -11.15 -16.83 -5.70
N LYS A 454 -10.15 -17.40 -5.05
CA LYS A 454 -10.13 -17.59 -3.59
C LYS A 454 -8.94 -16.86 -3.01
N ASP A 455 -9.21 -15.90 -2.15
CA ASP A 455 -8.22 -15.09 -1.45
C ASP A 455 -8.08 -15.58 -0.01
N THR A 456 -6.91 -16.12 0.35
CA THR A 456 -6.61 -16.58 1.72
C THR A 456 -5.58 -15.66 2.36
N TYR A 457 -6.03 -14.90 3.36
CA TYR A 457 -5.24 -13.99 4.15
C TYR A 457 -4.75 -14.66 5.43
N LEU A 458 -3.48 -14.46 5.79
CA LEU A 458 -2.93 -14.78 7.10
C LEU A 458 -2.28 -13.52 7.66
N MET A 459 -2.73 -13.09 8.83
CA MET A 459 -2.25 -11.86 9.47
C MET A 459 -1.90 -12.09 10.93
N ARG A 460 -0.73 -11.60 11.35
CA ARG A 460 -0.29 -11.59 12.74
C ARG A 460 -0.95 -10.43 13.49
N LYS A 461 -1.57 -10.72 14.64
CA LYS A 461 -2.29 -9.73 15.45
C LYS A 461 -1.39 -8.89 16.35
N ASP A 462 -0.23 -9.41 16.75
CA ASP A 462 0.69 -8.77 17.70
C ASP A 462 1.96 -8.22 17.05
N TYR A 463 1.85 -7.76 15.79
CA TYR A 463 2.96 -7.39 14.92
C TYR A 463 4.10 -6.60 15.58
N LEU A 464 3.80 -5.68 16.50
CA LEU A 464 4.79 -4.82 17.17
C LEU A 464 4.80 -4.90 18.71
N GLN A 465 3.94 -5.71 19.33
CA GLN A 465 3.89 -5.79 20.81
C GLN A 465 4.95 -6.74 21.39
N HIS A 466 5.42 -7.71 20.60
CA HIS A 466 6.48 -8.62 21.00
C HIS A 466 7.65 -8.50 20.03
N ILE A 467 8.64 -7.72 20.45
CA ILE A 467 9.96 -7.71 19.85
C ILE A 467 10.47 -9.16 19.95
N ARG A 468 10.67 -9.88 18.83
CA ARG A 468 11.56 -11.06 18.69
C ARG A 468 11.01 -12.51 18.79
N ASP A 469 9.76 -12.83 18.45
CA ASP A 469 9.40 -14.26 18.21
C ASP A 469 8.56 -14.45 16.93
N PRO A 470 9.19 -14.56 15.75
CA PRO A 470 8.47 -14.86 14.53
C PRO A 470 8.06 -16.34 14.53
N ARG A 471 6.86 -16.62 15.02
CA ARG A 471 6.28 -17.95 14.90
C ARG A 471 5.68 -18.15 13.52
N GLN A 472 5.97 -19.31 12.94
CA GLN A 472 5.29 -19.81 11.77
C GLN A 472 3.82 -20.08 12.11
N VAL A 473 2.94 -19.86 11.14
CA VAL A 473 1.55 -20.29 11.16
C VAL A 473 1.28 -21.17 9.95
N ASP A 474 0.56 -22.26 10.19
CA ASP A 474 0.12 -23.21 9.19
C ASP A 474 -1.41 -23.27 9.19
N TYR A 475 -2.02 -22.92 8.07
CA TYR A 475 -3.47 -22.94 7.93
C TYR A 475 -3.88 -23.10 6.47
N ALA A 476 -4.85 -23.99 6.21
CA ALA A 476 -5.37 -24.26 4.86
C ALA A 476 -4.29 -24.60 3.81
N GLY A 477 -3.26 -25.36 4.21
CA GLY A 477 -2.12 -25.72 3.35
C GLY A 477 -1.13 -24.57 3.08
N ILE A 478 -1.34 -23.41 3.70
CA ILE A 478 -0.45 -22.25 3.60
C ILE A 478 0.38 -22.17 4.88
N THR A 479 1.69 -22.08 4.68
CA THR A 479 2.69 -21.97 5.74
C THR A 479 3.40 -20.63 5.60
N THR A 480 3.38 -19.80 6.62
CA THR A 480 4.11 -18.53 6.58
C THR A 480 4.57 -18.08 7.95
N ASP A 481 5.60 -17.25 7.95
CA ASP A 481 6.08 -16.54 9.11
C ASP A 481 5.81 -15.03 9.01
N ALA A 482 5.12 -14.59 7.96
CA ALA A 482 4.90 -13.21 7.65
C ALA A 482 3.95 -12.53 8.64
N ALA A 483 4.11 -11.23 8.81
CA ALA A 483 3.15 -10.41 9.52
C ALA A 483 1.81 -10.33 8.79
N PHE A 484 1.88 -10.33 7.46
CA PHE A 484 0.73 -10.37 6.58
C PHE A 484 1.10 -11.16 5.33
N ALA A 485 0.23 -12.08 4.94
CA ALA A 485 0.33 -12.84 3.72
C ALA A 485 -1.04 -12.93 3.04
N LEU A 486 -1.03 -12.94 1.71
CA LEU A 486 -2.18 -13.30 0.87
C LEU A 486 -1.73 -14.36 -0.11
N VAL A 487 -2.53 -15.41 -0.25
CA VAL A 487 -2.48 -16.35 -1.38
C VAL A 487 -3.80 -16.26 -2.12
N SER A 488 -3.75 -15.84 -3.38
CA SER A 488 -4.91 -15.73 -4.25
C SER A 488 -4.87 -16.82 -5.30
N THR A 489 -5.83 -17.74 -5.27
CA THR A 489 -5.87 -18.90 -6.18
C THR A 489 -6.98 -18.74 -7.22
N GLN A 490 -6.67 -18.99 -8.48
CA GLN A 490 -7.61 -19.07 -9.61
C GLN A 490 -7.37 -20.38 -10.36
N GLY A 491 -8.27 -21.36 -10.20
CA GLY A 491 -8.03 -22.72 -10.69
C GLY A 491 -6.73 -23.31 -10.14
N ASN A 492 -5.80 -23.70 -11.03
CA ASN A 492 -4.50 -24.28 -10.65
C ASN A 492 -3.39 -23.23 -10.43
N LYS A 493 -3.66 -21.95 -10.67
CA LYS A 493 -2.70 -20.85 -10.48
C LYS A 493 -2.88 -20.19 -9.13
N ALA A 494 -1.78 -19.71 -8.55
CA ALA A 494 -1.81 -18.91 -7.35
C ALA A 494 -0.80 -17.78 -7.40
N ASP A 495 -1.23 -16.61 -6.95
CA ASP A 495 -0.37 -15.48 -6.66
C ASP A 495 -0.19 -15.32 -5.15
N HIS A 496 0.98 -14.81 -4.76
CA HIS A 496 1.44 -14.71 -3.39
C HIS A 496 1.86 -13.28 -3.08
N TRP A 497 1.51 -12.81 -1.89
CA TRP A 497 1.96 -11.54 -1.33
C TRP A 497 2.41 -11.78 0.09
N MET A 498 3.52 -11.15 0.48
CA MET A 498 4.11 -11.31 1.81
C MET A 498 4.67 -9.97 2.30
N ILE A 499 4.32 -9.58 3.53
CA ILE A 499 4.85 -8.42 4.23
C ILE A 499 5.49 -8.88 5.55
N SER A 500 6.71 -8.44 5.81
CA SER A 500 7.51 -8.79 7.00
C SER A 500 7.61 -10.28 7.29
N GLY A 501 7.86 -11.06 6.24
CA GLY A 501 8.13 -12.50 6.32
C GLY A 501 9.41 -12.87 5.59
N THR A 502 9.92 -14.05 5.88
CA THR A 502 11.01 -14.69 5.12
C THR A 502 10.49 -15.83 4.25
N ARG A 503 9.32 -16.37 4.57
CA ARG A 503 8.75 -17.56 3.93
C ARG A 503 7.23 -17.48 3.82
N LEU A 504 6.72 -17.80 2.63
CA LEU A 504 5.32 -18.11 2.37
C LEU A 504 5.26 -19.29 1.41
N ASP A 505 4.68 -20.41 1.84
CA ASP A 505 4.48 -21.62 1.06
C ASP A 505 3.00 -21.93 0.93
N SER A 506 2.62 -22.49 -0.21
CA SER A 506 1.28 -22.98 -0.49
C SER A 506 1.38 -24.22 -1.41
N PRO A 507 0.28 -24.95 -1.65
CA PRO A 507 0.29 -26.07 -2.58
C PRO A 507 0.66 -25.67 -4.02
N HIS A 508 0.44 -24.41 -4.40
CA HIS A 508 0.58 -23.91 -5.78
C HIS A 508 1.85 -23.07 -6.01
N GLY A 509 2.68 -22.88 -4.98
CA GLY A 509 3.86 -22.02 -5.12
C GLY A 509 4.46 -21.57 -3.80
N ARG A 510 5.62 -20.92 -3.92
CA ARG A 510 6.45 -20.48 -2.79
C ARG A 510 6.96 -19.06 -3.05
N LEU A 511 7.00 -18.24 -2.01
CA LEU A 511 7.55 -16.90 -2.00
C LEU A 511 8.58 -16.78 -0.88
N ARG A 512 9.70 -16.10 -1.15
CA ARG A 512 10.83 -15.94 -0.22
C ARG A 512 11.26 -14.49 -0.15
N SER A 513 11.80 -14.11 1.00
CA SER A 513 12.45 -12.83 1.23
C SER A 513 13.68 -13.06 2.11
N PRO A 514 14.83 -12.42 1.85
CA PRO A 514 16.04 -12.64 2.63
C PRO A 514 15.94 -12.12 4.06
N LYS A 515 15.08 -11.13 4.31
CA LYS A 515 14.85 -10.53 5.62
C LYS A 515 13.37 -10.18 5.80
N ARG A 516 12.87 -10.31 7.02
CA ARG A 516 11.53 -9.79 7.38
C ARG A 516 11.50 -8.27 7.33
N GLU A 517 12.52 -7.66 7.91
CA GLU A 517 12.59 -6.21 8.07
C GLU A 517 14.05 -5.79 7.97
N ILE A 518 14.27 -4.57 7.49
CA ILE A 518 15.57 -3.92 7.54
C ILE A 518 15.48 -2.82 8.59
N ARG A 519 16.35 -2.86 9.59
CA ARG A 519 16.32 -1.94 10.73
C ARG A 519 17.69 -1.31 10.99
N GLY A 520 17.67 -0.12 11.58
CA GLY A 520 18.85 0.55 12.12
C GLY A 520 18.52 1.89 12.73
N ARG A 521 19.48 2.48 13.43
CA ARG A 521 19.33 3.71 14.21
C ARG A 521 19.25 4.93 13.30
N ILE A 522 18.45 5.93 13.67
CA ILE A 522 18.58 7.30 13.11
C ILE A 522 19.79 7.97 13.76
N LEU A 523 20.76 8.36 12.92
CA LEU A 523 22.02 8.96 13.36
C LEU A 523 22.04 10.47 13.18
N ALA A 524 21.41 10.96 12.12
CA ALA A 524 21.25 12.39 11.84
C ALA A 524 20.04 12.64 10.95
N THR A 525 19.57 13.87 10.91
CA THR A 525 18.49 14.35 10.04
C THR A 525 18.90 15.64 9.38
N PHE A 526 18.44 15.83 8.14
CA PHE A 526 18.74 16.99 7.30
C PHE A 526 17.43 17.59 6.81
N SER A 527 17.34 18.91 6.82
CA SER A 527 16.17 19.66 6.40
C SER A 527 16.58 20.83 5.51
N LYS A 528 15.97 20.90 4.31
CA LYS A 528 16.12 22.06 3.42
C LYS A 528 15.74 23.37 4.08
N ARG A 529 14.82 23.31 5.03
CA ARG A 529 14.38 24.48 5.78
C ARG A 529 15.44 24.95 6.77
N ALA A 530 16.17 24.02 7.38
CA ALA A 530 17.28 24.33 8.29
C ALA A 530 18.55 24.79 7.54
N GLY A 531 18.52 24.85 6.21
CA GLY A 531 19.64 25.26 5.36
C GLY A 531 20.41 24.11 4.72
N ASP A 532 20.01 22.85 4.93
CA ASP A 532 20.65 21.70 4.27
C ASP A 532 20.31 21.61 2.78
N ASP A 533 21.14 20.95 1.99
CA ASP A 533 20.90 20.77 0.55
C ASP A 533 19.68 19.87 0.24
N ALA A 534 19.26 19.05 1.21
CA ALA A 534 18.20 18.06 1.04
C ALA A 534 17.47 17.68 2.34
N ASN A 535 16.23 17.22 2.18
CA ASN A 535 15.47 16.54 3.22
C ASN A 535 15.96 15.08 3.26
N ALA A 536 16.61 14.67 4.35
CA ALA A 536 17.18 13.33 4.46
C ALA A 536 17.30 12.83 5.90
N ILE A 537 17.44 11.51 6.03
CA ILE A 537 17.71 10.81 7.28
C ILE A 537 18.97 9.97 7.09
N LEU A 538 19.98 10.17 7.94
CA LEU A 538 21.14 9.28 8.03
C LEU A 538 20.81 8.15 8.99
N THR A 539 21.00 6.91 8.54
CA THR A 539 20.68 5.73 9.35
C THR A 539 21.73 4.63 9.22
N SER A 540 21.90 3.84 10.28
CA SER A 540 22.67 2.59 10.24
C SER A 540 21.91 1.42 9.60
N ALA A 541 20.64 1.62 9.23
CA ALA A 541 19.85 0.58 8.56
C ALA A 541 20.47 0.24 7.19
N PRO A 542 20.77 -1.04 6.90
CA PRO A 542 21.40 -1.43 5.64
C PRO A 542 20.37 -1.50 4.49
N LEU A 543 19.72 -0.37 4.20
CA LEU A 543 18.72 -0.23 3.15
C LEU A 543 19.37 -0.38 1.76
N PRO A 544 18.64 -0.96 0.78
CA PRO A 544 19.07 -0.99 -0.62
C PRO A 544 19.35 0.42 -1.15
N THR A 545 20.46 0.58 -1.86
CA THR A 545 20.89 1.86 -2.43
C THR A 545 20.17 2.17 -3.75
N GLY A 546 20.33 3.39 -4.24
CA GLY A 546 19.70 3.88 -5.47
C GLY A 546 18.20 4.11 -5.31
N ASN A 547 17.43 3.68 -6.29
CA ASN A 547 16.00 3.94 -6.38
C ASN A 547 15.12 2.73 -6.00
N ALA A 548 15.71 1.64 -5.51
CA ALA A 548 14.98 0.40 -5.20
C ALA A 548 13.83 0.60 -4.17
N LEU A 549 13.95 1.60 -3.30
CA LEU A 549 12.93 1.97 -2.32
C LEU A 549 12.12 3.22 -2.73
N ARG A 550 12.32 3.80 -3.92
CA ARG A 550 11.61 5.02 -4.30
C ARG A 550 10.11 4.80 -4.26
N GLY A 551 9.35 5.75 -3.73
CA GLY A 551 7.90 5.64 -3.59
C GLY A 551 7.45 4.64 -2.51
N GLN A 552 8.38 4.01 -1.78
CA GLN A 552 8.09 3.20 -0.61
C GLN A 552 8.23 4.03 0.66
N TRP A 553 7.52 3.62 1.70
CA TRP A 553 7.57 4.25 3.01
C TRP A 553 8.53 3.51 3.93
N ILE A 554 9.37 4.26 4.63
CA ILE A 554 10.06 3.79 5.85
C ILE A 554 9.26 4.22 7.07
N ILE A 555 9.22 3.38 8.09
CA ILE A 555 8.59 3.68 9.38
C ILE A 555 9.70 4.03 10.37
N CYS A 556 9.57 5.15 11.06
CA CYS A 556 10.47 5.56 12.13
C CYS A 556 9.80 5.31 13.48
N GLU A 557 10.43 4.50 14.33
CA GLU A 557 9.96 4.13 15.66
C GLU A 557 10.74 4.90 16.72
N PHE A 558 10.06 5.58 17.64
CA PHE A 558 10.67 6.44 18.65
C PHE A 558 10.52 5.81 20.04
N PHE A 559 11.58 5.86 20.85
CA PHE A 559 11.65 5.10 22.09
C PHE A 559 12.09 5.95 23.28
N HIS A 560 11.61 5.54 24.45
CA HIS A 560 12.12 5.98 25.73
C HIS A 560 13.38 5.19 26.12
N TYR A 561 14.21 5.71 27.04
CA TYR A 561 15.40 5.00 27.53
C TYR A 561 15.07 3.63 28.15
N ALA A 562 13.84 3.46 28.66
CA ALA A 562 13.33 2.21 29.21
C ALA A 562 12.80 1.23 28.13
N LEU A 563 13.20 1.43 26.86
CA LEU A 563 12.97 0.54 25.71
C LEU A 563 11.52 0.34 25.28
N TYR A 564 10.55 1.03 25.88
CA TYR A 564 9.18 1.04 25.36
C TYR A 564 9.03 2.08 24.25
N ARG A 565 8.28 1.72 23.21
CA ARG A 565 7.99 2.58 22.06
C ARG A 565 7.01 3.67 22.48
N LEU A 566 7.31 4.90 22.08
CA LEU A 566 6.53 6.08 22.37
C LEU A 566 5.56 6.42 21.23
N TRP A 567 6.07 6.47 20.00
CA TRP A 567 5.24 6.68 18.80
C TRP A 567 5.93 6.17 17.53
N THR A 568 5.19 6.18 16.43
CA THR A 568 5.72 6.00 15.07
C THR A 568 5.39 7.17 14.16
N THR A 569 6.24 7.41 13.15
CA THR A 569 5.91 8.20 11.96
C THR A 569 6.46 7.49 10.72
N ALA A 570 6.22 8.01 9.52
CA ALA A 570 6.71 7.44 8.28
C ALA A 570 7.22 8.52 7.32
N PHE A 571 8.11 8.13 6.41
CA PHE A 571 8.63 9.04 5.38
C PHE A 571 8.67 8.35 4.02
N LEU A 572 8.26 9.07 2.97
CA LEU A 572 8.31 8.56 1.61
C LEU A 572 9.73 8.67 1.06
N VAL A 573 10.32 7.53 0.73
CA VAL A 573 11.67 7.48 0.19
C VAL A 573 11.70 7.97 -1.26
N GLN A 574 12.59 8.91 -1.54
CA GLN A 574 12.90 9.35 -2.91
C GLN A 574 14.06 8.55 -3.50
N ARG A 575 15.12 8.32 -2.71
CA ARG A 575 16.30 7.51 -3.07
C ARG A 575 17.15 7.26 -1.83
N VAL A 576 18.08 6.32 -1.92
CA VAL A 576 19.03 5.97 -0.85
C VAL A 576 20.46 6.01 -1.37
N GLU A 577 21.35 6.72 -0.69
CA GLU A 577 22.78 6.74 -0.98
C GLU A 577 23.59 6.06 0.11
N ARG A 578 24.77 5.57 -0.26
CA ARG A 578 25.76 5.05 0.68
C ARG A 578 26.55 6.21 1.26
N GLU A 579 26.68 6.24 2.58
CA GLU A 579 27.51 7.21 3.30
C GLU A 579 28.39 6.44 4.29
N GLY A 580 29.59 6.05 3.82
CA GLY A 580 30.45 5.09 4.53
C GLY A 580 29.76 3.73 4.75
N VAL A 581 29.61 3.34 6.01
CA VAL A 581 28.86 2.13 6.42
C VAL A 581 27.35 2.37 6.51
N ASN A 582 26.93 3.63 6.60
CA ASN A 582 25.54 4.05 6.81
C ASN A 582 24.81 4.30 5.48
N ARG A 583 23.53 4.71 5.59
CA ARG A 583 22.67 5.08 4.47
C ARG A 583 22.10 6.47 4.69
N LYS A 584 22.24 7.33 3.68
CA LYS A 584 21.53 8.61 3.60
C LYS A 584 20.25 8.41 2.78
N VAL A 585 19.12 8.46 3.47
CA VAL A 585 17.80 8.26 2.88
C VAL A 585 17.19 9.62 2.57
N TYR A 586 17.02 9.93 1.29
CA TYR A 586 16.38 11.16 0.85
C TYR A 586 14.88 10.96 0.87
N VAL A 587 14.17 11.87 1.54
CA VAL A 587 12.74 11.74 1.80
C VAL A 587 11.96 12.91 1.17
N ARG A 588 10.69 12.66 0.80
CA ARG A 588 9.85 13.68 0.17
C ARG A 588 9.50 14.78 1.17
N GLU A 589 9.06 14.38 2.35
CA GLU A 589 8.69 15.27 3.43
C GLU A 589 9.94 15.83 4.12
N ASP A 590 9.82 16.99 4.74
CA ASP A 590 10.84 17.43 5.70
C ASP A 590 10.79 16.49 6.92
N PRO A 591 11.92 15.89 7.36
CA PRO A 591 11.93 15.05 8.55
C PRO A 591 11.38 15.75 9.78
N ARG A 592 11.64 17.06 9.93
CA ARG A 592 11.25 17.90 11.06
C ARG A 592 11.62 17.31 12.43
N LEU A 593 12.71 16.54 12.46
CA LEU A 593 13.34 15.98 13.64
C LEU A 593 14.63 16.74 13.90
N VAL A 594 14.83 17.14 15.15
CA VAL A 594 16.08 17.73 15.63
C VAL A 594 16.79 16.73 16.53
N MET A 595 18.04 16.44 16.18
CA MET A 595 18.93 15.64 17.01
C MET A 595 19.47 16.52 18.14
N LEU A 596 19.29 16.09 19.38
CA LEU A 596 19.81 16.71 20.59
C LEU A 596 20.92 15.81 21.18
N PRO A 597 21.84 16.33 22.00
CA PRO A 597 22.90 15.51 22.61
C PRO A 597 22.39 14.28 23.38
N ASN A 598 21.17 14.36 23.93
CA ASN A 598 20.55 13.33 24.76
C ASN A 598 19.21 12.82 24.20
N GLY A 599 18.89 13.07 22.93
CA GLY A 599 17.62 12.61 22.38
C GLY A 599 17.29 13.14 21.00
N ILE A 600 16.03 12.94 20.62
CA ILE A 600 15.46 13.40 19.36
C ILE A 600 14.15 14.10 19.69
N ARG A 601 13.92 15.26 19.08
CA ARG A 601 12.70 16.04 19.28
C ARG A 601 12.05 16.38 17.95
N GLU A 602 10.73 16.30 17.90
CA GLU A 602 9.96 16.87 16.81
C GLU A 602 9.89 18.39 16.95
N TRP A 603 10.24 19.10 15.88
CA TRP A 603 10.27 20.55 15.86
C TRP A 603 8.87 21.20 15.79
N TYR A 604 7.82 20.43 15.47
CA TYR A 604 6.42 20.88 15.42
C TYR A 604 5.51 20.00 16.25
N LEU A 605 4.25 20.44 16.44
CA LEU A 605 3.24 19.66 17.13
C LEU A 605 3.21 18.20 16.66
N PRO A 606 3.19 17.26 17.62
CA PRO A 606 2.94 17.47 19.04
C PRO A 606 4.17 17.84 19.91
N TYR A 607 5.32 18.21 19.30
CA TYR A 607 6.59 18.54 19.98
C TYR A 607 7.12 17.39 20.84
N ARG A 608 6.95 16.16 20.36
CA ARG A 608 7.31 14.96 21.11
C ARG A 608 8.84 14.82 21.20
N SER A 609 9.27 14.19 22.28
CA SER A 609 10.69 13.91 22.55
C SER A 609 10.90 12.43 22.84
N ALA A 610 11.99 11.88 22.33
CA ALA A 610 12.41 10.50 22.52
C ALA A 610 13.90 10.43 22.83
N THR A 611 14.33 9.33 23.43
CA THR A 611 15.75 9.07 23.70
C THR A 611 16.48 8.67 22.42
N TYR A 612 15.84 7.90 21.56
CA TYR A 612 16.38 7.49 20.27
C TYR A 612 15.25 7.09 19.31
N ALA A 613 15.60 6.92 18.04
CA ALA A 613 14.68 6.42 17.03
C ALA A 613 15.35 5.42 16.07
N ASP A 614 14.56 4.47 15.58
CA ASP A 614 14.97 3.47 14.60
C ASP A 614 14.21 3.65 13.29
N VAL A 615 14.92 3.55 12.17
CA VAL A 615 14.33 3.30 10.86
C VAL A 615 14.01 1.82 10.75
N THR A 616 12.77 1.50 10.41
CA THR A 616 12.29 0.17 10.08
C THR A 616 11.68 0.19 8.68
N TYR A 617 12.17 -0.69 7.82
CA TYR A 617 11.56 -1.01 6.54
C TYR A 617 11.00 -2.44 6.58
N PRO A 618 9.67 -2.61 6.72
CA PRO A 618 9.00 -3.89 6.54
C PRO A 618 9.26 -4.38 5.10
N THR A 619 9.84 -5.56 4.90
CA THR A 619 10.01 -6.05 3.52
C THR A 619 8.66 -6.45 2.96
N ALA A 620 8.47 -6.27 1.65
CA ALA A 620 7.24 -6.65 0.97
C ALA A 620 7.59 -7.26 -0.39
N VAL A 621 7.10 -8.46 -0.65
CA VAL A 621 7.39 -9.23 -1.86
C VAL A 621 6.08 -9.78 -2.41
N SER A 622 5.98 -9.93 -3.73
CA SER A 622 4.86 -10.59 -4.40
C SER A 622 5.39 -11.48 -5.53
N SER A 623 4.66 -12.54 -5.87
CA SER A 623 4.88 -13.30 -7.11
C SER A 623 4.41 -12.53 -8.35
N VAL A 624 3.54 -11.53 -8.19
CA VAL A 624 3.00 -10.73 -9.28
C VAL A 624 4.06 -9.74 -9.78
N PRO A 625 4.41 -9.77 -11.08
CA PRO A 625 5.37 -8.87 -11.69
C PRO A 625 4.96 -7.40 -11.61
N ARG A 626 5.92 -6.54 -11.27
CA ARG A 626 5.75 -5.08 -11.24
C ARG A 626 6.91 -4.37 -11.91
N LEU A 627 6.61 -3.29 -12.62
CA LEU A 627 7.60 -2.38 -13.19
C LEU A 627 7.37 -0.97 -12.66
N GLN A 628 8.39 -0.43 -11.99
CA GLN A 628 8.34 0.93 -11.46
C GLN A 628 8.97 1.91 -12.44
N ILE A 629 8.21 2.93 -12.85
CA ILE A 629 8.68 3.99 -13.74
C ILE A 629 9.23 5.16 -12.90
N LEU A 630 10.51 5.53 -13.12
CA LEU A 630 11.24 6.51 -12.30
C LEU A 630 11.53 7.80 -13.09
N GLU A 631 11.42 8.98 -12.47
CA GLU A 631 11.61 10.27 -13.16
C GLU A 631 13.05 10.79 -13.27
N ARG A 632 14.01 10.24 -12.51
CA ARG A 632 15.43 10.70 -12.51
C ARG A 632 16.37 9.49 -12.52
N PRO A 633 17.56 9.60 -13.17
CA PRO A 633 18.49 8.50 -13.32
C PRO A 633 18.85 7.82 -12.00
N ILE A 634 19.00 6.50 -12.09
CA ILE A 634 20.00 5.77 -11.32
C ILE A 634 21.34 6.33 -11.82
N GLY A 635 22.21 6.80 -10.92
CA GLY A 635 23.62 7.04 -11.31
C GLY A 635 24.12 5.78 -11.98
N LEU A 636 24.76 5.91 -13.16
CA LEU A 636 25.31 4.76 -13.87
C LEU A 636 26.10 3.86 -12.90
N ASP A 637 26.08 2.56 -13.19
CA ASP A 637 26.73 1.45 -12.48
C ASP A 637 25.82 0.63 -11.55
N SER A 638 24.78 0.07 -12.16
CA SER A 638 24.46 -1.36 -11.99
C SER A 638 23.44 -1.78 -13.05
N ILE A 639 23.96 -2.20 -14.21
CA ILE A 639 23.30 -3.26 -14.99
C ILE A 639 23.45 -4.53 -14.13
N LEU A 640 22.69 -4.60 -13.04
CA LEU A 640 22.48 -5.87 -12.34
C LEU A 640 21.45 -6.60 -13.19
N ASP A 641 21.83 -7.77 -13.71
CA ASP A 641 20.95 -8.71 -14.40
C ASP A 641 19.61 -8.81 -13.66
N GLN A 642 18.57 -8.15 -14.16
CA GLN A 642 17.21 -8.43 -13.69
C GLN A 642 16.85 -9.82 -14.19
N GLU A 643 16.68 -10.77 -13.26
CA GLU A 643 16.23 -12.11 -13.59
C GLU A 643 14.93 -12.03 -14.42
N ALA A 644 14.86 -12.84 -15.48
CA ALA A 644 13.68 -12.91 -16.32
C ALA A 644 12.50 -13.52 -15.56
N ILE A 645 11.29 -13.07 -15.90
CA ILE A 645 10.05 -13.52 -15.27
C ILE A 645 9.37 -14.55 -16.16
N ALA A 646 9.37 -15.82 -15.76
CA ALA A 646 8.67 -16.88 -16.46
C ALA A 646 7.18 -16.91 -16.14
N PHE A 647 6.33 -17.12 -17.16
CA PHE A 647 4.88 -17.25 -17.02
C PHE A 647 4.30 -18.32 -17.95
N ASP A 648 3.15 -18.87 -17.58
CA ASP A 648 2.55 -20.03 -18.25
C ASP A 648 1.77 -19.67 -19.52
N THR A 649 0.67 -18.94 -19.39
CA THR A 649 -0.25 -18.65 -20.51
C THR A 649 -0.38 -17.16 -20.73
N THR A 650 -0.77 -16.42 -19.70
CA THR A 650 -0.79 -14.97 -19.70
C THR A 650 -0.11 -14.42 -18.46
N GLN A 651 0.50 -13.24 -18.60
CA GLN A 651 1.08 -12.48 -17.50
C GLN A 651 0.61 -11.03 -17.55
N THR A 652 -0.10 -10.61 -16.50
CA THR A 652 -0.39 -9.19 -16.30
C THR A 652 0.83 -8.51 -15.68
N VAL A 653 1.28 -7.42 -16.29
CA VAL A 653 2.38 -6.60 -15.80
C VAL A 653 1.81 -5.29 -15.29
N HIS A 654 2.07 -4.98 -14.02
CA HIS A 654 1.61 -3.75 -13.39
C HIS A 654 2.70 -2.67 -13.43
N PHE A 655 2.34 -1.49 -13.94
CA PHE A 655 3.18 -0.30 -13.94
C PHE A 655 2.86 0.59 -12.75
N LEU A 656 3.89 0.95 -11.99
CA LEU A 656 3.78 1.87 -10.86
C LEU A 656 4.48 3.18 -11.21
N THR A 657 3.77 4.29 -11.07
CA THR A 657 4.30 5.64 -11.31
C THR A 657 4.15 6.50 -10.06
N SER A 658 5.14 7.37 -9.79
CA SER A 658 5.02 8.41 -8.76
C SER A 658 4.29 9.66 -9.25
N HIS A 659 3.88 9.70 -10.52
CA HIS A 659 3.21 10.84 -11.13
C HIS A 659 1.75 10.50 -11.45
N PRO A 660 0.80 10.86 -10.56
CA PRO A 660 -0.58 10.38 -10.57
C PRO A 660 -1.48 10.91 -11.72
N ARG A 661 -0.88 11.55 -12.72
CA ARG A 661 -1.56 12.18 -13.85
C ARG A 661 -0.82 11.94 -15.17
N ALA A 662 0.25 11.15 -15.15
CA ALA A 662 1.08 10.96 -16.32
C ALA A 662 0.56 9.76 -17.13
N GLY A 663 0.41 9.92 -18.44
CA GLY A 663 0.08 8.79 -19.33
C GLY A 663 1.24 7.80 -19.35
N ILE A 664 0.97 6.50 -19.48
CA ILE A 664 2.01 5.46 -19.50
C ILE A 664 2.16 4.96 -20.94
N ALA A 665 3.39 4.93 -21.45
CA ALA A 665 3.70 4.37 -22.76
C ALA A 665 4.61 3.13 -22.61
N VAL A 666 4.31 2.05 -23.34
CA VAL A 666 4.88 0.72 -23.11
C VAL A 666 5.25 0.00 -24.40
N THR A 667 6.44 -0.58 -24.44
CA THR A 667 6.89 -1.47 -25.52
C THR A 667 7.17 -2.87 -24.96
N THR A 668 6.99 -3.90 -25.79
CA THR A 668 7.18 -5.32 -25.44
C THR A 668 8.37 -5.97 -26.16
N ASP A 669 9.08 -5.22 -27.01
CA ASP A 669 10.25 -5.64 -27.78
C ASP A 669 11.59 -5.13 -27.19
N GLY A 670 11.53 -4.39 -26.08
CA GLY A 670 12.68 -3.75 -25.44
C GLY A 670 13.11 -2.42 -26.06
N SER A 671 12.42 -1.92 -27.08
CA SER A 671 12.66 -0.60 -27.65
C SER A 671 12.28 0.51 -26.65
N ILE A 672 12.77 1.73 -26.85
CA ILE A 672 12.42 2.88 -26.02
C ILE A 672 10.96 3.28 -26.35
N PRO A 673 10.02 3.29 -25.37
CA PRO A 673 8.64 3.67 -25.66
C PRO A 673 8.53 5.10 -26.16
N THR A 674 7.56 5.33 -27.06
CA THR A 674 7.20 6.64 -27.64
C THR A 674 5.74 6.97 -27.34
N ARG A 675 5.26 8.16 -27.72
CA ARG A 675 3.83 8.52 -27.55
C ARG A 675 2.88 7.58 -28.27
N ALA A 676 3.32 6.95 -29.37
CA ALA A 676 2.51 5.99 -30.10
C ALA A 676 2.22 4.71 -29.28
N ASN A 677 2.98 4.49 -28.20
CA ASN A 677 2.89 3.32 -27.34
C ASN A 677 2.05 3.55 -26.08
N LEU A 678 1.22 4.59 -26.04
CA LEU A 678 0.34 4.90 -24.91
C LEU A 678 -0.63 3.76 -24.61
N ILE A 679 -0.70 3.36 -23.35
CA ILE A 679 -1.68 2.38 -22.86
C ILE A 679 -2.80 3.09 -22.09
N THR A 680 -3.95 2.42 -22.00
CA THR A 680 -5.05 2.83 -21.11
C THR A 680 -4.86 2.13 -19.76
N GLY A 681 -4.87 2.90 -18.67
CA GLY A 681 -4.58 2.37 -17.34
C GLY A 681 -3.10 2.13 -17.06
N ASN A 682 -2.83 1.22 -16.12
CA ASN A 682 -1.48 0.95 -15.59
C ASN A 682 -1.05 -0.51 -15.76
N THR A 683 -1.69 -1.28 -16.65
CA THR A 683 -1.36 -2.69 -16.89
C THR A 683 -1.27 -3.02 -18.37
N ILE A 684 -0.47 -4.05 -18.68
CA ILE A 684 -0.54 -4.78 -19.94
C ILE A 684 -0.70 -6.28 -19.65
N THR A 685 -1.23 -7.03 -20.59
CA THR A 685 -1.26 -8.49 -20.53
C THR A 685 -0.36 -9.05 -21.63
N LEU A 686 0.60 -9.89 -21.24
CA LEU A 686 1.50 -10.61 -22.14
C LEU A 686 0.97 -12.04 -22.35
N ASN A 687 1.11 -12.54 -23.56
CA ASN A 687 0.82 -13.95 -23.93
C ASN A 687 1.99 -14.59 -24.71
N HIS A 688 3.12 -13.91 -24.82
CA HIS A 688 4.34 -14.33 -25.51
C HIS A 688 5.58 -13.79 -24.80
N THR A 689 6.74 -14.37 -25.07
CA THR A 689 8.04 -13.89 -24.55
C THR A 689 8.26 -12.45 -25.02
N ALA A 690 8.51 -11.55 -24.08
CA ALA A 690 8.57 -10.11 -24.32
C ALA A 690 9.64 -9.45 -23.46
N THR A 691 10.24 -8.36 -23.95
CA THR A 691 11.07 -7.47 -23.14
C THR A 691 10.31 -6.16 -22.94
N VAL A 692 9.82 -5.94 -21.73
CA VAL A 692 8.94 -4.82 -21.44
C VAL A 692 9.74 -3.60 -21.00
N ARG A 693 9.43 -2.44 -21.60
CA ARG A 693 9.84 -1.12 -21.12
C ARG A 693 8.64 -0.20 -20.98
N GLY A 694 8.62 0.63 -19.95
CA GLY A 694 7.60 1.66 -19.73
C GLY A 694 8.21 3.05 -19.57
N CYS A 695 7.51 4.10 -20.03
CA CYS A 695 7.84 5.49 -19.70
C CYS A 695 6.54 6.25 -19.36
N ILE A 696 6.66 7.43 -18.76
CA ILE A 696 5.50 8.31 -18.53
C ILE A 696 5.54 9.55 -19.43
N ILE A 697 4.36 10.10 -19.71
CA ILE A 697 4.15 11.36 -20.41
C ILE A 697 3.54 12.35 -19.44
N ARG A 698 4.23 13.46 -19.17
CA ARG A 698 3.75 14.41 -18.18
C ARG A 698 2.52 15.18 -18.69
N PRO A 699 1.55 15.44 -17.82
CA PRO A 699 0.30 16.12 -18.17
C PRO A 699 0.40 17.65 -18.22
N ASP A 700 1.47 18.25 -17.68
CA ASP A 700 1.62 19.70 -17.50
C ASP A 700 2.21 20.42 -18.73
N ASP A 701 3.17 19.80 -19.41
CA ASP A 701 3.76 20.32 -20.65
C ASP A 701 3.50 19.39 -21.86
N GLY A 702 2.88 18.24 -21.63
CA GLY A 702 2.67 17.20 -22.63
C GLY A 702 3.97 16.56 -23.11
N VAL A 703 5.15 16.95 -22.61
CA VAL A 703 6.44 16.48 -23.11
C VAL A 703 6.74 15.09 -22.55
N MET A 704 7.18 14.19 -23.43
CA MET A 704 7.79 12.91 -23.05
C MET A 704 9.06 13.15 -22.23
N ARG A 705 8.95 13.20 -20.90
CA ARG A 705 10.10 13.24 -19.97
C ARG A 705 9.76 12.40 -18.74
N PRO A 706 10.07 11.09 -18.77
CA PRO A 706 11.34 10.61 -18.25
C PRO A 706 11.88 9.37 -19.00
N ARG A 707 13.09 8.92 -18.62
CA ARG A 707 13.78 7.78 -19.23
C ARG A 707 12.98 6.47 -19.03
N PRO A 708 13.02 5.52 -19.99
CA PRO A 708 12.31 4.24 -19.88
C PRO A 708 12.72 3.47 -18.63
N THR A 709 11.84 2.60 -18.13
CA THR A 709 12.23 1.55 -17.18
C THR A 709 13.41 0.77 -17.73
N LEU A 710 14.22 0.18 -16.84
CA LEU A 710 15.13 -0.88 -17.26
C LEU A 710 14.31 -1.95 -18.02
N PRO A 711 14.85 -2.53 -19.11
CA PRO A 711 14.19 -3.61 -19.81
C PRO A 711 13.99 -4.80 -18.84
N GLN A 712 12.76 -5.22 -18.64
CA GLN A 712 12.45 -6.45 -17.91
C GLN A 712 12.03 -7.53 -18.90
N ARG A 713 12.74 -8.66 -18.86
CA ARG A 713 12.42 -9.81 -19.71
C ARG A 713 11.33 -10.66 -19.07
N PHE A 714 10.36 -11.06 -19.87
CA PHE A 714 9.27 -11.98 -19.55
C PHE A 714 9.34 -13.16 -20.52
N ILE A 715 9.29 -14.38 -19.99
CA ILE A 715 9.47 -15.61 -20.77
C ILE A 715 8.15 -16.40 -20.71
N ALA A 716 7.48 -16.52 -21.85
CA ALA A 716 6.27 -17.33 -21.97
C ALA A 716 6.62 -18.83 -21.95
N ARG A 717 5.61 -19.69 -21.73
CA ARG A 717 5.81 -21.13 -21.79
C ARG A 717 6.32 -21.57 -23.14
N PHE A 718 7.40 -22.35 -23.13
CA PHE A 718 7.88 -23.03 -24.31
C PHE A 718 7.05 -24.30 -24.55
N PRO A 719 6.56 -24.53 -25.78
CA PRO A 719 5.93 -25.79 -26.13
C PRO A 719 6.97 -26.90 -26.18
N ALA A 720 6.53 -28.13 -25.89
CA ALA A 720 7.41 -29.29 -25.98
C ALA A 720 7.79 -29.54 -27.45
N ARG A 721 9.07 -29.83 -27.70
CA ARG A 721 9.54 -30.15 -29.05
C ARG A 721 8.97 -31.52 -29.47
N GLN A 722 8.34 -31.54 -30.63
CA GLN A 722 7.91 -32.78 -31.28
C GLN A 722 9.12 -33.45 -31.92
N ILE A 723 9.81 -34.28 -31.15
CA ILE A 723 11.05 -34.95 -31.57
C ILE A 723 11.01 -36.44 -31.21
N THR A 724 11.43 -37.27 -32.17
CA THR A 724 11.48 -38.74 -32.05
C THR A 724 12.90 -39.24 -32.28
N GLY A 725 13.21 -40.46 -31.84
CA GLY A 725 14.52 -41.09 -32.09
C GLY A 725 15.66 -40.60 -31.20
N LEU A 726 15.35 -39.94 -30.09
CA LEU A 726 16.34 -39.53 -29.09
C LEU A 726 16.91 -40.74 -28.35
N LYS A 727 18.22 -40.72 -28.06
CA LYS A 727 18.92 -41.74 -27.26
C LYS A 727 19.32 -41.17 -25.90
N PRO A 728 19.38 -41.99 -24.82
CA PRO A 728 19.81 -41.53 -23.49
C PRO A 728 21.22 -40.91 -23.49
N GLY A 729 21.42 -39.92 -22.62
CA GLY A 729 22.68 -39.19 -22.45
C GLY A 729 22.73 -37.86 -23.22
N ILE A 730 23.63 -36.97 -22.83
CA ILE A 730 23.84 -35.64 -23.43
C ILE A 730 25.15 -35.62 -24.22
N GLN A 731 25.17 -34.91 -25.36
CA GLN A 731 26.41 -34.73 -26.11
C GLN A 731 27.29 -33.71 -25.39
N CYS A 732 28.56 -34.02 -25.18
CA CYS A 732 29.58 -33.10 -24.69
C CYS A 732 30.62 -32.90 -25.80
N ILE A 733 30.74 -31.66 -26.25
CA ILE A 733 31.78 -31.22 -27.18
C ILE A 733 32.77 -30.42 -26.35
N HIS A 734 34.01 -30.88 -26.25
CA HIS A 734 35.05 -30.12 -25.56
C HIS A 734 36.27 -29.87 -26.43
N HIS A 735 36.86 -28.70 -26.23
CA HIS A 735 38.05 -28.23 -26.91
C HIS A 735 39.18 -28.08 -25.90
N GLN A 736 40.36 -28.57 -26.26
CA GLN A 736 41.57 -28.48 -25.43
C GLN A 736 42.46 -27.35 -25.97
N TYR A 737 42.86 -26.42 -25.11
CA TYR A 737 43.67 -25.27 -25.48
C TYR A 737 45.09 -25.35 -24.89
N ASN A 738 46.08 -24.83 -25.62
CA ASN A 738 47.46 -24.70 -25.14
C ASN A 738 47.73 -23.37 -24.43
N VAL A 739 46.81 -22.40 -24.54
CA VAL A 739 46.91 -21.06 -23.95
C VAL A 739 45.58 -20.64 -23.29
N PRO A 740 45.61 -19.79 -22.24
CA PRO A 740 44.39 -19.25 -21.65
C PRO A 740 43.63 -18.38 -22.66
N SER A 741 42.31 -18.53 -22.74
CA SER A 741 41.43 -17.59 -23.46
C SER A 741 40.13 -17.40 -22.69
N ASN A 742 39.74 -16.13 -22.49
CA ASN A 742 38.43 -15.75 -21.95
C ASN A 742 37.38 -15.56 -23.05
N ASP A 743 37.71 -15.92 -24.29
CA ASP A 743 36.86 -15.64 -25.44
C ASP A 743 35.72 -16.67 -25.54
N ARG A 744 34.47 -16.19 -25.39
CA ARG A 744 33.23 -16.96 -25.65
C ARG A 744 33.18 -17.51 -27.07
N HIS A 745 33.87 -16.87 -28.01
CA HIS A 745 33.95 -17.31 -29.39
C HIS A 745 34.85 -18.54 -29.56
N SER A 746 35.57 -18.97 -28.53
CA SER A 746 36.39 -20.20 -28.59
C SER A 746 35.56 -21.49 -28.80
N LEU A 747 34.28 -21.50 -28.41
CA LEU A 747 33.36 -22.61 -28.71
C LEU A 747 32.91 -22.63 -30.18
N ASP A 748 32.85 -21.47 -30.82
CA ASP A 748 32.42 -21.33 -32.22
C ASP A 748 33.63 -21.27 -33.20
N LYS A 749 34.82 -20.95 -32.67
CA LYS A 749 36.12 -20.91 -33.36
C LYS A 749 37.15 -21.69 -32.53
N PRO A 750 37.09 -23.03 -32.54
CA PRO A 750 37.94 -23.84 -31.68
C PRO A 750 39.41 -23.77 -32.07
N HIS A 751 40.25 -23.37 -31.11
CA HIS A 751 41.71 -23.44 -31.23
C HIS A 751 42.24 -24.74 -30.59
N GLY A 752 42.15 -25.87 -31.29
CA GLY A 752 42.71 -27.14 -30.79
C GLY A 752 41.90 -28.37 -31.18
N LYS A 753 42.20 -29.51 -30.54
CA LYS A 753 41.51 -30.78 -30.80
C LYS A 753 40.10 -30.74 -30.22
N THR A 754 39.11 -30.97 -31.07
CA THR A 754 37.71 -31.14 -30.69
C THR A 754 37.45 -32.60 -30.36
N VAL A 755 36.88 -32.87 -29.19
CA VAL A 755 36.46 -34.21 -28.78
C VAL A 755 34.96 -34.19 -28.53
N ARG A 756 34.26 -35.17 -29.10
CA ARG A 756 32.82 -35.39 -28.90
C ARG A 756 32.62 -36.66 -28.11
N SER A 757 31.87 -36.59 -27.03
CA SER A 757 31.47 -37.74 -26.22
C SER A 757 29.99 -37.68 -25.89
N ILE A 758 29.39 -38.84 -25.63
CA ILE A 758 28.05 -38.93 -25.04
C ILE A 758 28.22 -39.26 -23.58
N LEU A 759 27.61 -38.45 -22.70
CA LEU A 759 27.71 -38.60 -21.26
C LEU A 759 26.34 -38.92 -20.66
N PRO A 760 26.23 -39.85 -19.71
CA PRO A 760 24.97 -40.12 -19.03
C PRO A 760 24.55 -38.99 -18.08
N ARG A 761 25.48 -38.10 -17.70
CA ARG A 761 25.24 -36.97 -16.79
C ARG A 761 25.99 -35.73 -17.28
N ILE A 762 25.52 -34.56 -16.88
CA ILE A 762 26.27 -33.30 -17.03
C ILE A 762 27.42 -33.33 -16.02
N GLN A 763 28.58 -33.77 -16.50
CA GLN A 763 29.81 -33.79 -15.73
C GLN A 763 30.96 -33.36 -16.63
N LEU A 764 31.91 -32.62 -16.08
CA LEU A 764 33.09 -32.23 -16.83
C LEU A 764 33.93 -33.49 -17.16
N PRO A 765 34.42 -33.62 -18.41
CA PRO A 765 35.39 -34.66 -18.75
C PRO A 765 36.70 -34.47 -17.96
N PRO A 766 37.57 -35.51 -17.89
CA PRO A 766 38.87 -35.42 -17.21
C PRO A 766 39.68 -34.20 -17.70
N MET A 767 40.04 -33.32 -16.76
CA MET A 767 40.62 -32.02 -17.10
C MET A 767 42.08 -32.11 -17.54
N ARG A 768 42.39 -31.45 -18.66
CA ARG A 768 43.72 -30.98 -19.05
C ARG A 768 43.69 -29.44 -19.10
N ARG A 769 44.84 -28.77 -18.93
CA ARG A 769 44.95 -27.29 -18.84
C ARG A 769 44.09 -26.60 -19.91
N PHE A 770 43.26 -25.63 -19.50
CA PHE A 770 42.38 -24.79 -20.33
C PHE A 770 41.40 -25.56 -21.25
N GLN A 771 40.11 -25.55 -20.90
CA GLN A 771 39.05 -26.25 -21.64
C GLN A 771 37.80 -25.38 -21.79
N ALA A 772 37.11 -25.53 -22.92
CA ALA A 772 35.74 -25.12 -23.10
C ALA A 772 34.90 -26.35 -23.44
N CYS A 773 33.74 -26.49 -22.79
CA CYS A 773 32.82 -27.59 -22.98
C CYS A 773 31.44 -27.04 -23.35
N ARG A 774 30.83 -27.58 -24.40
CA ARG A 774 29.43 -27.40 -24.75
C ARG A 774 28.71 -28.72 -24.53
N PHE A 775 27.79 -28.76 -23.58
CA PHE A 775 26.82 -29.83 -23.45
C PHE A 775 25.61 -29.47 -24.30
N ASP A 776 25.18 -30.35 -25.18
CA ASP A 776 24.05 -30.13 -26.09
C ASP A 776 23.18 -31.39 -26.15
N GLY A 777 21.88 -31.23 -25.98
CA GLY A 777 20.94 -32.34 -25.97
C GLY A 777 19.53 -31.91 -25.65
N TYR A 778 18.76 -32.84 -25.10
CA TYR A 778 17.35 -32.67 -24.77
C TYR A 778 17.11 -33.11 -23.34
N ILE A 779 16.24 -32.39 -22.65
CA ILE A 779 15.75 -32.72 -21.32
C ILE A 779 14.27 -33.13 -21.41
N ASP A 780 13.91 -34.24 -20.78
CA ASP A 780 12.51 -34.68 -20.62
C ASP A 780 11.86 -34.00 -19.40
N ILE A 781 10.89 -33.13 -19.67
CA ILE A 781 10.13 -32.40 -18.67
C ILE A 781 8.89 -33.21 -18.27
N PRO A 782 8.78 -33.68 -17.02
CA PRO A 782 7.77 -34.65 -16.62
C PRO A 782 6.34 -34.08 -16.51
N ALA A 783 6.20 -32.77 -16.28
CA ALA A 783 4.92 -32.10 -16.12
C ALA A 783 5.01 -30.63 -16.57
N THR A 784 3.93 -30.13 -17.16
CA THR A 784 3.84 -28.71 -17.55
C THR A 784 3.92 -27.80 -16.31
N GLY A 785 4.76 -26.77 -16.35
CA GLY A 785 4.80 -25.73 -15.33
C GLY A 785 6.10 -24.93 -15.33
N ILE A 786 6.32 -24.16 -14.26
CA ILE A 786 7.52 -23.30 -14.12
C ILE A 786 8.63 -24.09 -13.42
N TYR A 787 9.76 -24.21 -14.09
CA TYR A 787 10.97 -24.82 -13.59
C TYR A 787 12.00 -23.75 -13.20
N THR A 788 12.69 -24.00 -12.11
CA THR A 788 13.87 -23.25 -11.68
C THR A 788 15.10 -24.08 -12.01
N PHE A 789 16.02 -23.55 -12.80
CA PHE A 789 17.31 -24.17 -13.05
C PHE A 789 18.41 -23.39 -12.33
N THR A 790 19.30 -24.10 -11.66
CA THR A 790 20.44 -23.52 -10.96
C THR A 790 21.73 -24.10 -11.53
N SER A 791 22.58 -23.24 -12.08
CA SER A 791 23.94 -23.60 -12.44
C SER A 791 24.89 -23.29 -11.29
N MET A 792 25.60 -24.30 -10.83
CA MET A 792 26.73 -24.19 -9.91
C MET A 792 27.98 -24.54 -10.70
N ALA A 793 28.65 -23.51 -11.22
CA ALA A 793 29.81 -23.66 -12.08
C ALA A 793 31.01 -22.91 -11.50
N TYR A 794 32.21 -23.44 -11.69
CA TYR A 794 33.47 -22.75 -11.43
C TYR A 794 34.45 -23.01 -12.58
N PRO A 795 34.96 -21.98 -13.28
CA PRO A 795 34.75 -20.56 -12.98
C PRO A 795 33.42 -19.98 -13.52
N SER A 796 32.86 -20.46 -14.64
CA SER A 796 31.60 -19.92 -15.19
C SER A 796 30.93 -20.85 -16.21
N SER A 797 29.61 -20.71 -16.35
CA SER A 797 28.81 -21.38 -17.39
C SER A 797 27.62 -20.52 -17.82
N ILE A 798 27.06 -20.80 -18.99
CA ILE A 798 25.72 -20.34 -19.37
C ILE A 798 24.85 -21.56 -19.69
N LEU A 799 23.70 -21.67 -19.01
CA LEU A 799 22.68 -22.68 -19.28
C LEU A 799 21.56 -22.08 -20.12
N TYR A 800 21.23 -22.77 -21.21
CA TYR A 800 20.12 -22.48 -22.11
C TYR A 800 19.10 -23.62 -22.06
N ILE A 801 17.82 -23.26 -22.13
CA ILE A 801 16.70 -24.18 -22.37
C ILE A 801 15.92 -23.63 -23.55
N ASP A 802 15.74 -24.42 -24.61
CA ASP A 802 15.18 -23.98 -25.89
C ASP A 802 15.76 -22.65 -26.39
N ASP A 803 17.10 -22.59 -26.41
CA ASP A 803 17.87 -21.43 -26.85
C ASP A 803 17.71 -20.16 -25.98
N GLU A 804 16.85 -20.20 -24.96
CA GLU A 804 16.68 -19.14 -23.98
C GLU A 804 17.72 -19.26 -22.86
N PRO A 805 18.54 -18.21 -22.59
CA PRO A 805 19.51 -18.25 -21.50
C PRO A 805 18.79 -18.19 -20.14
N VAL A 806 18.76 -19.30 -19.41
CA VAL A 806 18.07 -19.43 -18.12
C VAL A 806 18.99 -19.14 -16.95
N ALA A 807 20.28 -19.48 -17.00
CA ALA A 807 21.23 -19.15 -15.93
C ALA A 807 22.58 -18.72 -16.53
N ASN A 808 22.92 -17.44 -16.36
CA ASN A 808 24.12 -16.82 -16.94
C ASN A 808 25.17 -16.51 -15.86
N GLY A 809 26.29 -17.23 -15.88
CA GLY A 809 27.43 -17.04 -14.97
C GLY A 809 28.45 -15.99 -15.42
N PHE A 810 28.31 -15.39 -16.59
CA PHE A 810 29.31 -14.49 -17.17
C PHE A 810 29.24 -13.08 -16.56
N ALA A 811 30.33 -12.60 -15.94
CA ALA A 811 30.50 -11.21 -15.54
C ALA A 811 31.57 -10.55 -16.42
N PRO A 812 31.25 -9.52 -17.23
CA PRO A 812 32.23 -8.88 -18.12
C PRO A 812 33.27 -8.01 -17.40
N ASN A 813 33.13 -7.73 -16.10
CA ASN A 813 33.92 -6.72 -15.37
C ASN A 813 34.56 -7.19 -14.05
N ASP A 814 34.55 -8.49 -13.71
CA ASP A 814 35.30 -8.98 -12.54
C ASP A 814 36.78 -9.21 -12.91
N GLY A 815 37.54 -8.12 -12.95
CA GLY A 815 38.99 -8.19 -12.93
C GLY A 815 39.43 -9.16 -11.83
N TYR A 816 39.96 -10.32 -12.24
CA TYR A 816 40.30 -11.48 -11.40
C TYR A 816 39.11 -12.12 -10.67
N GLY A 817 38.44 -13.08 -11.34
CA GLY A 817 37.49 -14.03 -10.76
C GLY A 817 38.12 -14.93 -9.68
N GLN A 818 38.33 -14.37 -8.49
CA GLN A 818 38.80 -15.13 -7.34
C GLN A 818 37.83 -14.93 -6.18
N ARG A 819 37.16 -16.05 -5.80
CA ARG A 819 36.81 -16.47 -4.41
C ARG A 819 35.37 -16.97 -4.16
N ALA A 820 34.52 -17.21 -5.16
CA ALA A 820 33.25 -17.91 -4.92
C ALA A 820 32.86 -18.83 -6.08
N TRP A 821 32.12 -19.89 -5.78
CA TRP A 821 31.39 -20.68 -6.77
C TRP A 821 30.19 -19.87 -7.24
N PRO A 822 30.17 -19.26 -8.45
CA PRO A 822 28.99 -18.53 -8.90
C PRO A 822 27.82 -19.51 -9.05
N ILE A 823 26.92 -19.44 -8.09
CA ILE A 823 25.59 -20.05 -8.19
C ILE A 823 24.72 -19.04 -8.94
N ARG A 824 24.17 -19.46 -10.08
CA ARG A 824 23.22 -18.69 -10.88
C ARG A 824 21.94 -19.46 -11.02
N THR A 825 20.82 -18.75 -10.89
CA THR A 825 19.50 -19.35 -10.97
C THR A 825 18.68 -18.58 -11.98
N GLY A 826 17.80 -19.27 -12.69
CA GLY A 826 16.71 -18.62 -13.39
C GLY A 826 15.56 -19.57 -13.62
N ARG A 827 14.46 -19.00 -14.12
CA ARG A 827 13.16 -19.68 -14.20
C ARG A 827 12.69 -19.68 -15.64
N ILE A 828 12.05 -20.78 -16.05
CA ILE A 828 11.43 -20.93 -17.36
C ILE A 828 10.13 -21.74 -17.24
N ALA A 829 9.11 -21.38 -18.01
CA ALA A 829 7.88 -22.14 -18.10
C ALA A 829 7.99 -23.15 -19.26
N LEU A 830 7.75 -24.43 -18.98
CA LEU A 830 7.91 -25.52 -19.94
C LEU A 830 6.64 -26.37 -19.99
N GLU A 831 6.27 -26.81 -21.19
CA GLU A 831 5.27 -27.84 -21.39
C GLU A 831 5.85 -29.23 -21.06
N LYS A 832 4.99 -30.20 -20.73
CA LYS A 832 5.42 -31.59 -20.57
C LYS A 832 5.98 -32.13 -21.90
N GLY A 833 7.19 -32.69 -21.87
CA GLY A 833 7.84 -33.32 -23.03
C GLY A 833 9.30 -32.91 -23.19
N PHE A 834 9.87 -33.06 -24.39
CA PHE A 834 11.28 -32.79 -24.64
C PHE A 834 11.55 -31.31 -24.93
N HIS A 835 12.57 -30.77 -24.27
CA HIS A 835 13.08 -29.42 -24.51
C HIS A 835 14.58 -29.48 -24.81
N HIS A 836 15.10 -28.58 -25.65
CA HIS A 836 16.54 -28.53 -25.88
C HIS A 836 17.24 -27.96 -24.64
N ILE A 837 18.37 -28.56 -24.27
CA ILE A 837 19.23 -28.11 -23.18
C ILE A 837 20.63 -27.92 -23.73
N ARG A 838 21.20 -26.74 -23.51
CA ARG A 838 22.58 -26.43 -23.87
C ARG A 838 23.30 -25.78 -22.70
N ILE A 839 24.51 -26.24 -22.39
CA ILE A 839 25.35 -25.63 -21.35
C ILE A 839 26.70 -25.34 -21.94
N ASP A 840 27.07 -24.07 -21.97
CA ASP A 840 28.39 -23.64 -22.39
C ASP A 840 29.23 -23.33 -21.14
N PHE A 841 30.42 -23.92 -21.04
CA PHE A 841 31.33 -23.82 -19.91
C PHE A 841 32.76 -23.54 -20.38
N TRP A 842 33.51 -22.75 -19.61
CA TRP A 842 34.90 -22.37 -19.91
C TRP A 842 35.72 -22.24 -18.63
N THR A 843 37.01 -22.59 -18.71
CA THR A 843 37.98 -22.42 -17.61
C THR A 843 39.24 -21.68 -18.05
N TYR A 844 39.71 -20.75 -17.20
CA TYR A 844 40.93 -19.94 -17.39
C TYR A 844 42.03 -20.23 -16.35
N ILE A 845 41.85 -21.22 -15.47
CA ILE A 845 42.70 -21.44 -14.29
C ILE A 845 43.31 -22.85 -14.24
N PHE A 846 44.42 -22.97 -13.50
CA PHE A 846 45.16 -24.21 -13.24
C PHE A 846 44.47 -25.20 -12.28
N PHE A 847 43.26 -24.90 -11.81
CA PHE A 847 42.51 -25.72 -10.86
C PHE A 847 41.44 -26.58 -11.54
N ALA A 848 41.01 -27.63 -10.83
CA ALA A 848 39.88 -28.43 -11.24
C ALA A 848 38.60 -27.55 -11.29
N GLY A 849 38.09 -27.29 -12.49
CA GLY A 849 36.77 -26.72 -12.73
C GLY A 849 35.65 -27.63 -12.23
N HIS A 850 34.48 -27.04 -12.01
CA HIS A 850 33.32 -27.76 -11.51
C HIS A 850 32.07 -27.28 -12.23
N LEU A 851 31.13 -28.21 -12.46
CA LEU A 851 29.84 -27.91 -13.05
C LEU A 851 28.80 -28.87 -12.48
N LYS A 852 27.74 -28.32 -11.89
CA LYS A 852 26.53 -29.05 -11.51
C LYS A 852 25.32 -28.22 -11.89
N ILE A 853 24.34 -28.87 -12.52
CA ILE A 853 23.06 -28.26 -12.87
C ILE A 853 21.97 -28.90 -12.04
N PHE A 854 21.27 -28.06 -11.28
CA PHE A 854 20.11 -28.45 -10.49
C PHE A 854 18.84 -27.94 -11.16
N TRP A 855 17.75 -28.66 -10.92
CA TRP A 855 16.41 -28.24 -11.31
C TRP A 855 15.42 -28.45 -10.17
N GLN A 856 14.36 -27.66 -10.20
CA GLN A 856 13.21 -27.74 -9.30
C GLN A 856 11.96 -27.34 -10.11
N GLY A 857 10.82 -27.97 -9.84
CA GLY A 857 9.58 -27.70 -10.58
C GLY A 857 8.41 -28.56 -10.10
N PRO A 858 7.31 -28.60 -10.86
CA PRO A 858 6.17 -29.47 -10.56
C PRO A 858 6.61 -30.92 -10.36
N GLY A 859 6.22 -31.52 -9.23
CA GLY A 859 6.62 -32.89 -8.85
C GLY A 859 8.05 -33.03 -8.31
N ILE A 860 8.83 -31.94 -8.21
CA ILE A 860 10.22 -31.93 -7.72
C ILE A 860 10.32 -30.93 -6.54
N PRO A 861 10.03 -31.35 -5.30
CA PRO A 861 9.80 -30.42 -4.18
C PRO A 861 11.06 -29.72 -3.66
N THR A 862 12.24 -30.30 -3.90
CA THR A 862 13.55 -29.79 -3.50
C THR A 862 14.49 -29.75 -4.72
N PRO A 863 15.37 -28.74 -4.85
CA PRO A 863 16.37 -28.72 -5.91
C PRO A 863 17.22 -29.99 -5.88
N GLN A 864 17.35 -30.65 -7.03
CA GLN A 864 18.18 -31.85 -7.21
C GLN A 864 18.95 -31.76 -8.52
N GLU A 865 20.05 -32.50 -8.66
CA GLU A 865 20.76 -32.59 -9.95
C GLU A 865 19.84 -33.21 -11.02
N ILE A 866 20.00 -32.80 -12.29
CA ILE A 866 19.23 -33.40 -13.39
C ILE A 866 19.58 -34.90 -13.50
N PRO A 867 18.61 -35.82 -13.36
CA PRO A 867 18.89 -37.24 -13.41
C PRO A 867 19.32 -37.71 -14.82
N PRO A 868 20.18 -38.72 -14.95
CA PRO A 868 20.59 -39.29 -16.24
C PRO A 868 19.45 -39.63 -17.19
N GLU A 869 18.40 -40.23 -16.63
CA GLU A 869 17.22 -40.70 -17.35
C GLU A 869 16.38 -39.56 -17.92
N LYS A 870 16.70 -38.30 -17.56
CA LYS A 870 16.07 -37.10 -18.12
C LYS A 870 16.88 -36.45 -19.23
N LEU A 871 18.08 -36.94 -19.54
CA LEU A 871 18.96 -36.37 -20.55
C LEU A 871 19.02 -37.25 -21.80
N PHE A 872 18.93 -36.62 -22.96
CA PHE A 872 18.89 -37.28 -24.25
C PHE A 872 19.68 -36.51 -25.31
N HIS A 873 20.08 -37.17 -26.39
CA HIS A 873 20.79 -36.57 -27.52
C HIS A 873 20.23 -37.11 -28.84
N ARG A 874 20.47 -36.38 -29.93
CA ARG A 874 20.26 -36.90 -31.28
C ARG A 874 21.43 -37.84 -31.63
N PRO A 875 21.16 -39.03 -32.18
CA PRO A 875 22.18 -40.00 -32.54
C PRO A 875 23.17 -39.51 -33.60
#